data_AF-A0A8H6CIY8-F1
#
_entry.id   AF-A0A8H6CIY8-F1
#
_cell.length_a   1.000
_cell.length_b   1.000
_cell.length_c   1.000
_cell.angle_alpha   90.00
_cell.angle_beta   90.00
_cell.angle_gamma   90.00
#
_symmetry.space_group_name_H-M   'P 1'
#
loop_
_entity.id
_entity.type
_entity.pdbx_description
1 polymer ?
#
loop_
_entity_poly.entity_id
_entity_poly.type
_entity_poly.pdbx_seq_one_letter_code
_entity_poly.pdbx_strand_id
1 'polypeptide(L)'
;MRPTGDALLKRWHGMLGLSRQSPPSWYRDRLREELQERRLAKTRWQKLSEASDVFFSSSRARYDGYPVRRLPPFVISRHGLVYTYMLAKFTLRWKFYRTAAIMCNAPHYDSVREVVNPSKDQKLEEVASRHQIDPVAFNKAAQRSIDLANAANLPFYLHLTLHQLHLITTYLIDYRIEFPTHPSEKTQGFSMMPANCENASSNVSGSMADLQLNQPTTPENRSAFDHKAVVVGLYGIPGSGKTFLLNKLKQELGQTQFSFYEGSEMISTVVPGGLDAFQSMEEQEKAHWRRHAIDAIGKNCADSGQVAVVAGHFMFWSEEQEAGRPVYTLNDLEIFTHIVYLDVLAEVVERRRLDDTERSRPSTSASHLHKWQQEEKTQLRDLCRRHGILFSLVSPSPTLLNKVSRLLREFKYHNEEYNLSQAKIKLDDVVVANQRQLETVLVMDADRTLAAEDAGALFWKRVSDSRPLQGAASTLNTLFSSPLGHSYTAFRQAVLIYEETANDEEFDTLCQEVALAVTMHPEIVSLLQLVAEQKHVGAVVVTCGLRRVWDKVLERERLSEKVKVIGGGRIADGFVVSAAVKGALVARLREVHHMRVWAFGDSPLDLDMLRKADRAIVVVGEEQTRSKTMDVALTNAIDYDGLRAHQAVLPSNASPRLDTTKLPMIKLTEPAFVKSLLCDRYTHDGLQVLCATDRNAAKLLATRMRDAAVAGPDLREAHRRVGWYLANEFVADVMGLEQCPIRHVLGHQTRGYQLFHEQQTTIVALMRGGEPMASGVNDAFPLAMFLHASDADDIKLHHLQGQLTVILVDSVVNTGKTIVKFVQHVRKLHATIRIVVVAGVVQAQCLSGGSLNQTLARHAKLHLIALRLSDTKFTGSGTTDTGNRLFSTTHLS
;
A
#
# COMPACT_ATOMS: atom_id res chain seq x y z
N MET A 1 -17.71 -25.57 -24.75
CA MET A 1 -16.32 -25.29 -25.19
C MET A 1 -16.08 -23.78 -25.13
N ARG A 2 -15.13 -23.30 -24.32
CA ARG A 2 -14.75 -21.87 -24.32
C ARG A 2 -13.88 -21.59 -25.54
N PRO A 3 -14.08 -20.49 -26.29
CA PRO A 3 -13.21 -20.15 -27.41
C PRO A 3 -11.78 -19.93 -26.90
N THR A 4 -10.80 -20.55 -27.55
CA THR A 4 -9.37 -20.29 -27.32
C THR A 4 -9.08 -18.80 -27.61
N GLY A 5 -8.19 -18.15 -26.85
CA GLY A 5 -7.91 -16.71 -27.00
C GLY A 5 -7.55 -16.27 -28.43
N ASP A 6 -7.04 -17.20 -29.24
CA ASP A 6 -6.78 -17.00 -30.68
C ASP A 6 -8.06 -16.73 -31.50
N ALA A 7 -9.19 -17.36 -31.17
CA ALA A 7 -10.46 -17.16 -31.86
C ALA A 7 -11.05 -15.75 -31.60
N LEU A 8 -10.89 -15.25 -30.37
CA LEU A 8 -11.31 -13.89 -30.00
C LEU A 8 -10.47 -12.82 -30.73
N LEU A 9 -9.15 -13.01 -30.80
CA LEU A 9 -8.26 -12.10 -31.52
C LEU A 9 -8.55 -12.07 -33.03
N LYS A 10 -8.87 -13.23 -33.64
CA LYS A 10 -9.28 -13.29 -35.05
C LYS A 10 -10.56 -12.49 -35.30
N ARG A 11 -11.58 -12.66 -34.44
CA ARG A 11 -12.84 -11.90 -34.55
C ARG A 11 -12.62 -10.39 -34.37
N TRP A 12 -11.75 -10.01 -33.43
CA TRP A 12 -11.42 -8.60 -33.17
C TRP A 12 -10.64 -7.94 -34.32
N HIS A 13 -9.63 -8.62 -34.89
CA HIS A 13 -8.94 -8.12 -36.08
C HIS A 13 -9.86 -8.03 -37.30
N GLY A 14 -10.82 -8.95 -37.43
CA GLY A 14 -11.90 -8.87 -38.43
C GLY A 14 -12.80 -7.65 -38.24
N MET A 15 -13.17 -7.32 -37.00
CA MET A 15 -13.94 -6.11 -36.66
C MET A 15 -13.17 -4.82 -37.00
N LEU A 16 -11.87 -4.74 -36.72
CA LEU A 16 -11.06 -3.57 -37.08
C LEU A 16 -10.94 -3.40 -38.60
N GLY A 17 -10.99 -4.48 -39.37
CA GLY A 17 -11.11 -4.45 -40.83
C GLY A 17 -9.95 -3.76 -41.56
N LEU A 18 -8.77 -3.66 -40.93
CA LEU A 18 -7.58 -3.01 -41.52
C LEU A 18 -7.17 -3.71 -42.82
N SER A 19 -6.67 -2.95 -43.79
CA SER A 19 -6.12 -3.49 -45.04
C SER A 19 -4.86 -4.32 -44.78
N ARG A 20 -4.64 -5.34 -45.62
CA ARG A 20 -3.41 -6.14 -45.57
C ARG A 20 -2.23 -5.25 -46.00
N GLN A 21 -1.20 -5.16 -45.18
CA GLN A 21 -0.03 -4.35 -45.48
C GLN A 21 0.97 -5.11 -46.36
N SER A 22 1.58 -4.40 -47.32
CA SER A 22 2.61 -4.87 -48.25
C SER A 22 3.77 -3.87 -48.24
N PRO A 23 5.04 -4.29 -48.39
CA PRO A 23 5.54 -5.64 -48.70
C PRO A 23 5.57 -6.58 -47.48
N PRO A 24 5.76 -7.91 -47.67
CA PRO A 24 5.85 -8.90 -46.59
C PRO A 24 6.90 -8.61 -45.50
N SER A 25 7.85 -7.69 -45.72
CA SER A 25 8.83 -7.26 -44.71
C SER A 25 8.26 -6.31 -43.66
N TRP A 26 7.12 -5.66 -43.91
CA TRP A 26 6.57 -4.60 -43.05
C TRP A 26 6.48 -5.01 -41.57
N TYR A 27 6.03 -6.24 -41.29
CA TYR A 27 5.83 -6.69 -39.92
C TYR A 27 7.15 -6.90 -39.18
N ARG A 28 8.23 -7.23 -39.90
CA ARG A 28 9.57 -7.38 -39.30
C ARG A 28 10.16 -6.03 -38.96
N ASP A 29 9.99 -5.06 -39.85
CA ASP A 29 10.47 -3.70 -39.65
C ASP A 29 9.68 -3.00 -38.53
N ARG A 30 8.35 -3.14 -38.54
CA ARG A 30 7.49 -2.64 -37.46
C ARG A 30 7.78 -3.31 -36.12
N LEU A 31 7.92 -4.64 -36.07
CA LEU A 31 8.29 -5.31 -34.82
C LEU A 31 9.66 -4.88 -34.30
N ARG A 32 10.63 -4.58 -35.17
CA ARG A 32 11.94 -4.05 -34.75
C ARG A 32 11.80 -2.67 -34.11
N GLU A 33 11.05 -1.78 -34.75
CA GLU A 33 10.74 -0.43 -34.24
C GLU A 33 10.05 -0.50 -32.87
N GLU A 34 8.96 -1.26 -32.76
CA GLU A 34 8.18 -1.40 -31.51
C GLU A 34 9.00 -2.04 -30.38
N LEU A 35 9.89 -2.99 -30.70
CA LEU A 35 10.81 -3.57 -29.72
C LEU A 35 11.89 -2.59 -29.27
N GLN A 36 12.33 -1.68 -30.15
CA GLN A 36 13.28 -0.63 -29.82
C GLN A 36 12.62 0.45 -28.95
N GLU A 37 11.41 0.90 -29.29
CA GLU A 37 10.61 1.83 -28.48
C GLU A 37 10.34 1.24 -27.09
N ARG A 38 10.00 -0.06 -27.02
CA ARG A 38 9.85 -0.77 -25.74
C ARG A 38 11.14 -0.81 -24.90
N ARG A 39 12.32 -0.91 -25.52
CA ARG A 39 13.61 -0.89 -24.80
C ARG A 39 13.96 0.50 -24.27
N LEU A 40 13.55 1.55 -24.99
CA LEU A 40 13.79 2.95 -24.61
C LEU A 40 12.77 3.47 -23.59
N ALA A 41 11.64 2.80 -23.41
CA ALA A 41 10.60 3.16 -22.45
C ALA A 41 11.12 3.18 -20.99
N LYS A 42 11.01 4.34 -20.32
CA LYS A 42 11.54 4.56 -18.96
C LYS A 42 10.50 4.27 -17.88
N THR A 43 9.22 4.54 -18.13
CA THR A 43 8.14 4.40 -17.14
C THR A 43 7.35 3.09 -17.28
N ARG A 44 6.66 2.66 -16.21
CA ARG A 44 5.82 1.45 -16.22
C ARG A 44 4.69 1.52 -17.26
N TRP A 45 4.05 2.69 -17.39
CA TRP A 45 2.98 2.92 -18.37
C TRP A 45 3.48 2.92 -19.82
N GLN A 46 4.64 3.55 -20.08
CA GLN A 46 5.29 3.45 -21.39
C GLN A 46 5.64 2.00 -21.71
N LYS A 47 6.21 1.24 -20.77
CA LYS A 47 6.53 -0.18 -21.00
C LYS A 47 5.28 -1.03 -21.32
N LEU A 48 4.14 -0.73 -20.70
CA LEU A 48 2.86 -1.38 -21.01
C LEU A 48 2.32 -0.98 -22.39
N SER A 49 2.41 0.32 -22.72
CA SER A 49 2.11 0.86 -24.06
C SER A 49 2.85 0.12 -25.15
N GLU A 50 4.18 0.12 -25.06
CA GLU A 50 5.02 -0.41 -26.11
C GLU A 50 4.90 -1.94 -26.16
N ALA A 51 4.70 -2.60 -25.01
CA ALA A 51 4.37 -4.03 -25.00
C ALA A 51 3.04 -4.33 -25.72
N SER A 52 2.03 -3.47 -25.60
CA SER A 52 0.76 -3.63 -26.31
C SER A 52 0.89 -3.45 -27.82
N ASP A 53 1.78 -2.56 -28.28
CA ASP A 53 2.01 -2.31 -29.71
C ASP A 53 2.83 -3.44 -30.36
N VAL A 54 3.78 -4.03 -29.62
CA VAL A 54 4.46 -5.28 -30.02
C VAL A 54 3.45 -6.44 -30.15
N PHE A 55 2.52 -6.57 -29.21
CA PHE A 55 1.48 -7.62 -29.23
C PHE A 55 0.48 -7.39 -30.35
N PHE A 56 0.11 -6.15 -30.63
CA PHE A 56 -0.74 -5.79 -31.75
C PHE A 56 -0.09 -6.14 -33.08
N SER A 57 1.14 -5.68 -33.32
CA SER A 57 1.92 -5.97 -34.53
C SER A 57 2.10 -7.47 -34.76
N SER A 58 2.42 -8.22 -33.70
CA SER A 58 2.57 -9.68 -33.76
C SER A 58 1.26 -10.40 -34.06
N SER A 59 0.16 -9.99 -33.41
CA SER A 59 -1.15 -10.63 -33.61
C SER A 59 -1.76 -10.26 -34.97
N ARG A 60 -1.51 -9.05 -35.45
CA ARG A 60 -1.93 -8.57 -36.76
C ARG A 60 -1.21 -9.31 -37.88
N ALA A 61 0.11 -9.46 -37.78
CA ALA A 61 0.88 -10.21 -38.77
C ALA A 61 0.43 -11.69 -38.86
N ARG A 62 0.04 -12.29 -37.74
CA ARG A 62 -0.56 -13.63 -37.72
C ARG A 62 -1.96 -13.66 -38.36
N TYR A 63 -2.77 -12.62 -38.18
CA TYR A 63 -4.07 -12.47 -38.84
C TYR A 63 -3.91 -12.34 -40.37
N ASP A 64 -2.90 -11.60 -40.83
CA ASP A 64 -2.58 -11.39 -42.24
C ASP A 64 -1.84 -12.59 -42.91
N GLY A 65 -1.67 -13.69 -42.17
CA GLY A 65 -1.13 -14.96 -42.67
C GLY A 65 0.40 -15.08 -42.69
N TYR A 66 1.13 -14.20 -42.00
CA TYR A 66 2.60 -14.25 -41.96
C TYR A 66 3.14 -15.24 -40.90
N PRO A 67 4.32 -15.87 -41.15
CA PRO A 67 4.92 -16.85 -40.23
C PRO A 67 5.58 -16.15 -39.03
N VAL A 68 4.81 -15.86 -37.99
CA VAL A 68 5.29 -15.27 -36.73
C VAL A 68 5.41 -16.35 -35.64
N ARG A 69 6.42 -16.25 -34.76
CA ARG A 69 6.54 -17.10 -33.56
C ARG A 69 5.23 -17.08 -32.75
N ARG A 70 4.90 -18.19 -32.07
CA ARG A 70 3.66 -18.31 -31.27
C ARG A 70 3.49 -17.11 -30.34
N LEU A 71 2.31 -16.47 -30.41
CA LEU A 71 1.93 -15.43 -29.47
C LEU A 71 1.96 -15.99 -28.04
N PRO A 72 2.33 -15.18 -27.04
CA PRO A 72 2.24 -15.60 -25.64
C PRO A 72 0.82 -16.08 -25.32
N PRO A 73 0.64 -17.23 -24.65
CA PRO A 73 -0.69 -17.75 -24.37
C PRO A 73 -1.50 -16.74 -23.54
N PHE A 74 -2.80 -16.68 -23.79
CA PHE A 74 -3.73 -15.84 -23.03
C PHE A 74 -3.88 -16.38 -21.60
N VAL A 75 -2.89 -16.06 -20.76
CA VAL A 75 -2.85 -16.39 -19.35
C VAL A 75 -3.13 -15.11 -18.59
N ILE A 76 -4.29 -15.04 -17.94
CA ILE A 76 -4.79 -13.85 -17.23
C ILE A 76 -3.74 -13.30 -16.26
N SER A 77 -2.96 -14.17 -15.62
CA SER A 77 -1.94 -13.79 -14.64
C SER A 77 -0.63 -13.24 -15.23
N ARG A 78 -0.36 -13.39 -16.54
CA ARG A 78 0.96 -13.04 -17.13
C ARG A 78 0.89 -12.05 -18.29
N HIS A 79 -0.11 -12.18 -19.16
CA HIS A 79 -0.25 -11.36 -20.36
C HIS A 79 -1.65 -10.75 -20.52
N GLY A 80 -2.59 -11.08 -19.61
CA GLY A 80 -3.96 -10.58 -19.65
C GLY A 80 -4.05 -9.05 -19.65
N LEU A 81 -3.22 -8.37 -18.86
CA LEU A 81 -3.21 -6.91 -18.77
C LEU A 81 -2.74 -6.26 -20.09
N VAL A 82 -1.69 -6.80 -20.72
CA VAL A 82 -1.21 -6.33 -22.04
C VAL A 82 -2.26 -6.54 -23.13
N TYR A 83 -2.92 -7.71 -23.16
CA TYR A 83 -4.00 -7.98 -24.11
C TYR A 83 -5.22 -7.09 -23.90
N THR A 84 -5.66 -6.91 -22.65
CA THR A 84 -6.81 -6.05 -22.31
C THR A 84 -6.54 -4.62 -22.73
N TYR A 85 -5.33 -4.14 -22.44
CA TYR A 85 -4.88 -2.82 -22.79
C TYR A 85 -4.74 -2.60 -24.30
N MET A 86 -4.17 -3.58 -25.02
CA MET A 86 -4.07 -3.60 -26.48
C MET A 86 -5.47 -3.51 -27.11
N LEU A 87 -6.40 -4.36 -26.68
CA LEU A 87 -7.77 -4.36 -27.20
C LEU A 87 -8.43 -3.00 -27.00
N ALA A 88 -8.34 -2.43 -25.79
CA ALA A 88 -8.87 -1.09 -25.51
C ALA A 88 -8.21 -0.01 -26.36
N LYS A 89 -6.87 0.08 -26.35
CA LYS A 89 -6.08 1.10 -27.06
C LYS A 89 -6.41 1.16 -28.54
N PHE A 90 -6.38 0.03 -29.23
CA PHE A 90 -6.58 0.00 -30.69
C PHE A 90 -8.05 0.11 -31.09
N THR A 91 -9.00 -0.40 -30.30
CA THR A 91 -10.43 -0.16 -30.53
C THR A 91 -10.82 1.29 -30.31
N LEU A 92 -10.22 1.97 -29.34
CA LEU A 92 -10.48 3.39 -29.08
C LEU A 92 -9.93 4.27 -30.20
N ARG A 93 -8.73 3.99 -30.72
CA ARG A 93 -8.19 4.68 -31.90
C ARG A 93 -9.10 4.48 -33.12
N TRP A 94 -9.54 3.25 -33.37
CA TRP A 94 -10.49 2.95 -34.46
C TRP A 94 -11.80 3.75 -34.34
N LYS A 95 -12.39 3.81 -33.13
CA LYS A 95 -13.60 4.61 -32.88
C LYS A 95 -13.36 6.11 -33.04
N PHE A 96 -12.21 6.61 -32.60
CA PHE A 96 -11.85 8.02 -32.72
C PHE A 96 -11.89 8.49 -34.17
N TYR A 97 -11.20 7.78 -35.08
CA TYR A 97 -11.15 8.16 -36.50
C TYR A 97 -12.53 8.11 -37.18
N ARG A 98 -13.37 7.11 -36.86
CA ARG A 98 -14.75 7.06 -37.37
C ARG A 98 -15.63 8.19 -36.84
N THR A 99 -15.47 8.54 -35.57
CA THR A 99 -16.22 9.63 -34.94
C THR A 99 -15.83 10.99 -35.54
N ALA A 100 -14.53 11.23 -35.75
CA ALA A 100 -14.04 12.41 -36.45
C ALA A 100 -14.59 12.50 -37.88
N ALA A 101 -14.65 11.37 -38.61
CA ALA A 101 -15.23 11.34 -39.96
C ALA A 101 -16.74 11.62 -39.97
N ILE A 102 -17.48 11.14 -38.97
CA ILE A 102 -18.91 11.45 -38.78
C ILE A 102 -19.10 12.95 -38.51
N MET A 103 -18.27 13.56 -37.67
CA MET A 103 -18.32 14.99 -37.37
C MET A 103 -18.04 15.88 -38.60
N CYS A 104 -17.35 15.33 -39.61
CA CYS A 104 -17.09 15.99 -40.89
C CYS A 104 -18.13 15.67 -41.98
N ASN A 105 -19.25 15.01 -41.64
CA ASN A 105 -20.26 14.55 -42.60
C ASN A 105 -19.69 13.72 -43.76
N ALA A 106 -18.65 12.92 -43.50
CA ALA A 106 -18.06 12.08 -44.53
C ALA A 106 -19.07 11.00 -44.98
N PRO A 107 -19.42 10.91 -46.28
CA PRO A 107 -20.43 9.99 -46.79
C PRO A 107 -20.05 8.51 -46.63
N HIS A 108 -18.75 8.23 -46.46
CA HIS A 108 -18.21 6.89 -46.28
C HIS A 108 -17.42 6.75 -44.95
N TYR A 109 -17.92 7.30 -43.84
CA TYR A 109 -17.25 7.18 -42.54
C TYR A 109 -16.94 5.73 -42.09
N ASP A 110 -17.66 4.74 -42.63
CA ASP A 110 -17.43 3.30 -42.40
C ASP A 110 -16.16 2.75 -43.09
N SER A 111 -15.62 3.45 -44.08
CA SER A 111 -14.34 3.09 -44.73
C SER A 111 -13.13 3.52 -43.92
N VAL A 112 -13.29 4.44 -42.96
CA VAL A 112 -12.23 4.92 -42.07
C VAL A 112 -11.96 3.88 -40.98
N ARG A 113 -10.76 3.31 -40.98
CA ARG A 113 -10.40 2.14 -40.14
C ARG A 113 -9.10 2.32 -39.38
N GLU A 114 -8.54 3.52 -39.37
CA GLU A 114 -7.22 3.79 -38.84
C GLU A 114 -7.12 3.61 -37.33
N VAL A 115 -5.98 3.07 -36.91
CA VAL A 115 -5.66 2.80 -35.50
C VAL A 115 -4.32 3.40 -35.09
N VAL A 116 -3.89 4.43 -35.81
CA VAL A 116 -2.64 5.16 -35.55
C VAL A 116 -2.83 6.20 -34.45
N ASN A 117 -1.74 6.70 -33.88
CA ASN A 117 -1.82 7.73 -32.84
C ASN A 117 -2.23 9.08 -33.47
N PRO A 118 -3.35 9.70 -33.03
CA PRO A 118 -3.85 10.95 -33.60
C PRO A 118 -3.06 12.20 -33.19
N SER A 119 -2.15 12.12 -32.21
CA SER A 119 -1.39 13.27 -31.70
C SER A 119 -0.28 13.79 -32.65
N LYS A 120 -0.34 13.46 -33.94
CA LYS A 120 0.61 13.89 -34.97
C LYS A 120 -0.21 14.43 -36.14
N ASP A 121 -0.22 15.74 -36.35
CA ASP A 121 -1.06 16.44 -37.33
C ASP A 121 -0.87 15.89 -38.75
N GLN A 122 0.38 15.58 -39.12
CA GLN A 122 0.73 14.96 -40.40
C GLN A 122 -0.03 13.65 -40.67
N LYS A 123 -0.33 12.86 -39.63
CA LYS A 123 -1.08 11.60 -39.78
C LYS A 123 -2.58 11.82 -39.94
N LEU A 124 -3.14 12.88 -39.37
CA LEU A 124 -4.55 13.21 -39.53
C LEU A 124 -4.81 13.71 -40.96
N GLU A 125 -3.91 14.51 -41.52
CA GLU A 125 -3.96 14.98 -42.91
C GLU A 125 -3.86 13.83 -43.91
N GLU A 126 -2.95 12.87 -43.70
CA GLU A 126 -2.83 11.67 -44.53
C GLU A 126 -4.11 10.82 -44.53
N VAL A 127 -4.78 10.71 -43.37
CA VAL A 127 -6.04 9.97 -43.25
C VAL A 127 -7.17 10.72 -43.95
N ALA A 128 -7.29 12.03 -43.73
CA ALA A 128 -8.31 12.85 -44.38
C ALA A 128 -8.18 12.78 -45.92
N SER A 129 -6.96 12.94 -46.43
CA SER A 129 -6.65 12.83 -47.86
C SER A 129 -7.01 11.46 -48.45
N ARG A 130 -6.69 10.36 -47.74
CA ARG A 130 -7.00 8.99 -48.20
C ARG A 130 -8.50 8.72 -48.34
N HIS A 131 -9.31 9.33 -47.49
CA HIS A 131 -10.77 9.12 -47.46
C HIS A 131 -11.55 10.28 -48.09
N GLN A 132 -10.88 11.20 -48.80
CA GLN A 132 -11.50 12.37 -49.44
C GLN A 132 -12.33 13.24 -48.47
N ILE A 133 -11.84 13.36 -47.23
CA ILE A 133 -12.42 14.23 -46.20
C ILE A 133 -11.62 15.54 -46.22
N ASP A 134 -12.30 16.69 -46.06
CA ASP A 134 -11.62 17.98 -45.92
C ASP A 134 -10.60 17.94 -44.77
N PRO A 135 -9.28 18.06 -45.04
CA PRO A 135 -8.24 17.97 -44.03
C PRO A 135 -8.38 19.03 -42.94
N VAL A 136 -8.87 20.23 -43.28
CA VAL A 136 -9.01 21.34 -42.34
C VAL A 136 -10.16 21.07 -41.36
N ALA A 137 -11.33 20.68 -41.86
CA ALA A 137 -12.45 20.27 -41.03
C ALA A 137 -12.12 19.03 -40.18
N PHE A 138 -11.40 18.06 -40.73
CA PHE A 138 -11.04 16.83 -40.03
C PHE A 138 -10.05 17.08 -38.89
N ASN A 139 -9.00 17.87 -39.13
CA ASN A 139 -8.07 18.30 -38.09
C ASN A 139 -8.78 19.10 -37.00
N LYS A 140 -9.69 20.02 -37.37
CA LYS A 140 -10.45 20.81 -36.39
C LYS A 140 -11.38 19.94 -35.53
N ALA A 141 -12.05 18.95 -36.11
CA ALA A 141 -12.90 18.02 -35.37
C ALA A 141 -12.08 17.09 -34.45
N ALA A 142 -10.94 16.59 -34.93
CA ALA A 142 -10.01 15.79 -34.16
C ALA A 142 -9.40 16.58 -32.99
N GLN A 143 -8.93 17.81 -33.23
CA GLN A 143 -8.34 18.66 -32.21
C GLN A 143 -9.35 19.07 -31.15
N ARG A 144 -10.58 19.43 -31.55
CA ARG A 144 -11.67 19.73 -30.61
C ARG A 144 -11.98 18.54 -29.69
N SER A 145 -11.95 17.32 -30.23
CA SER A 145 -12.14 16.09 -29.45
C SER A 145 -10.99 15.82 -28.49
N ILE A 146 -9.76 16.16 -28.88
CA ILE A 146 -8.56 16.06 -28.03
C ILE A 146 -8.61 17.12 -26.92
N ASP A 147 -8.96 18.36 -27.22
CA ASP A 147 -9.03 19.47 -26.27
C ASP A 147 -10.13 19.25 -25.23
N LEU A 148 -11.28 18.71 -25.64
CA LEU A 148 -12.36 18.30 -24.72
C LEU A 148 -11.91 17.17 -23.78
N ALA A 149 -11.11 16.22 -24.27
CA ALA A 149 -10.53 15.18 -23.43
C ALA A 149 -9.51 15.73 -22.42
N ASN A 150 -8.76 16.78 -22.81
CA ASN A 150 -7.80 17.47 -21.94
C ASN A 150 -8.50 18.34 -20.86
N ALA A 151 -9.58 19.03 -21.21
CA ALA A 151 -10.33 19.91 -20.30
C ALA A 151 -11.01 19.16 -19.14
N ALA A 152 -11.29 17.86 -19.31
CA ALA A 152 -11.88 17.01 -18.28
C ALA A 152 -10.87 16.53 -17.19
N ASN A 153 -9.65 17.08 -17.15
CA ASN A 153 -8.61 16.76 -16.16
C ASN A 153 -8.28 15.25 -16.05
N LEU A 154 -8.38 14.53 -17.16
CA LEU A 154 -7.85 13.18 -17.27
C LEU A 154 -6.37 13.27 -17.71
N PRO A 155 -5.43 12.67 -16.96
CA PRO A 155 -4.01 12.87 -17.19
C PRO A 155 -3.59 12.34 -18.56
N PHE A 156 -2.99 13.21 -19.38
CA PHE A 156 -2.47 12.84 -20.69
C PHE A 156 -0.96 12.58 -20.60
N TYR A 157 -0.54 11.35 -20.87
CA TYR A 157 0.46 11.05 -21.92
C TYR A 157 0.32 9.57 -22.29
N LEU A 158 -0.21 9.37 -23.49
CA LEU A 158 -0.67 8.12 -24.09
C LEU A 158 -1.86 7.46 -23.38
N HIS A 159 -2.78 6.93 -24.20
CA HIS A 159 -3.86 6.00 -23.86
C HIS A 159 -5.20 6.62 -23.53
N LEU A 160 -6.05 6.68 -24.55
CA LEU A 160 -7.49 6.73 -24.31
C LEU A 160 -7.88 5.56 -23.40
N THR A 161 -8.51 5.83 -22.26
CA THR A 161 -9.02 4.82 -21.31
C THR A 161 -10.55 4.67 -21.45
N LEU A 162 -11.07 3.49 -21.09
CA LEU A 162 -12.50 3.11 -21.18
C LEU A 162 -13.48 4.10 -20.51
N HIS A 163 -13.01 4.90 -19.55
CA HIS A 163 -13.80 5.92 -18.85
C HIS A 163 -14.08 7.16 -19.73
N GLN A 164 -13.14 7.51 -20.61
CA GLN A 164 -13.22 8.71 -21.46
C GLN A 164 -14.31 8.58 -22.53
N LEU A 165 -14.56 7.37 -23.05
CA LEU A 165 -15.63 7.17 -24.02
C LEU A 165 -17.00 6.96 -23.37
N HIS A 166 -17.11 6.45 -22.14
CA HIS A 166 -18.43 6.38 -21.49
C HIS A 166 -18.99 7.80 -21.28
N LEU A 167 -18.16 8.75 -20.85
CA LEU A 167 -18.56 10.16 -20.74
C LEU A 167 -18.86 10.77 -22.12
N ILE A 168 -18.00 10.60 -23.13
CA ILE A 168 -18.23 11.19 -24.46
C ILE A 168 -19.44 10.56 -25.18
N THR A 169 -19.68 9.26 -25.06
CA THR A 169 -20.81 8.59 -25.73
C THR A 169 -22.13 8.86 -24.99
N THR A 170 -22.12 9.02 -23.67
CA THR A 170 -23.33 9.38 -22.89
C THR A 170 -23.68 10.86 -23.11
N TYR A 171 -22.68 11.75 -23.11
CA TYR A 171 -22.88 13.19 -23.34
C TYR A 171 -23.30 13.55 -24.78
N LEU A 172 -22.87 12.76 -25.79
CA LEU A 172 -23.25 12.96 -27.19
C LEU A 172 -24.60 12.32 -27.58
N ILE A 173 -25.12 11.39 -26.76
CA ILE A 173 -26.51 10.91 -26.90
C ILE A 173 -27.47 11.91 -26.26
N ASP A 174 -27.10 12.53 -25.14
CA ASP A 174 -27.96 13.47 -24.42
C ASP A 174 -28.09 14.85 -25.11
N TYR A 175 -27.09 15.30 -25.89
CA TYR A 175 -27.13 16.59 -26.61
C TYR A 175 -27.63 16.51 -28.07
N ARG A 176 -28.30 15.42 -28.47
CA ARG A 176 -28.90 15.29 -29.81
C ARG A 176 -30.38 15.72 -29.88
N ILE A 177 -30.89 16.37 -28.84
CA ILE A 177 -32.20 17.03 -28.86
C ILE A 177 -31.92 18.51 -28.54
N GLU A 178 -32.47 19.41 -29.37
CA GLU A 178 -32.34 20.90 -29.36
C GLU A 178 -31.27 21.45 -30.34
N PHE A 179 -31.54 22.08 -31.51
CA PHE A 179 -32.66 22.83 -32.14
C PHE A 179 -32.38 22.93 -33.69
N PRO A 180 -33.18 23.59 -34.59
CA PRO A 180 -34.60 24.00 -34.58
C PRO A 180 -35.40 23.53 -35.82
N THR A 181 -36.73 23.43 -35.70
CA THR A 181 -37.66 23.59 -36.85
C THR A 181 -38.82 24.51 -36.44
N HIS A 182 -39.05 25.56 -37.23
CA HIS A 182 -40.18 26.50 -37.18
C HIS A 182 -41.50 25.83 -37.66
N PRO A 183 -42.68 26.52 -37.65
CA PRO A 183 -43.54 26.83 -36.50
C PRO A 183 -44.96 26.23 -36.68
N SER A 184 -45.71 25.96 -35.61
CA SER A 184 -47.19 26.06 -35.62
C SER A 184 -47.82 25.88 -34.22
N GLU A 185 -48.61 26.89 -33.87
CA GLU A 185 -49.85 26.95 -33.08
C GLU A 185 -50.14 26.08 -31.82
N LYS A 186 -50.44 26.81 -30.72
CA LYS A 186 -51.54 26.69 -29.71
C LYS A 186 -51.71 25.32 -28.99
N THR A 187 -51.89 25.19 -27.66
CA THR A 187 -52.76 25.90 -26.70
C THR A 187 -52.51 25.32 -25.28
N GLN A 188 -52.71 26.13 -24.21
CA GLN A 188 -53.12 25.81 -22.80
C GLN A 188 -52.46 24.60 -22.06
N GLY A 189 -51.79 24.68 -20.90
CA GLY A 189 -52.04 25.41 -19.65
C GLY A 189 -52.61 24.45 -18.59
N PHE A 190 -51.90 24.14 -17.49
CA PHE A 190 -52.48 23.80 -16.16
C PHE A 190 -51.41 23.64 -15.04
N SER A 191 -51.82 24.09 -13.85
CA SER A 191 -51.14 24.16 -12.55
C SER A 191 -51.20 22.84 -11.76
N MET A 192 -50.25 22.60 -10.84
CA MET A 192 -50.52 22.18 -9.44
C MET A 192 -49.24 21.96 -8.59
N MET A 193 -49.18 22.66 -7.46
CA MET A 193 -48.65 22.20 -6.16
C MET A 193 -49.82 21.55 -5.36
N PRO A 194 -49.71 21.10 -4.07
CA PRO A 194 -48.59 21.06 -3.10
C PRO A 194 -48.52 19.72 -2.29
N ALA A 195 -47.59 19.62 -1.32
CA ALA A 195 -47.92 19.08 0.01
C ALA A 195 -46.81 19.39 1.06
N ASN A 196 -47.25 20.05 2.14
CA ASN A 196 -46.55 20.28 3.41
C ASN A 196 -46.50 19.01 4.27
N CYS A 197 -45.57 18.97 5.23
CA CYS A 197 -45.84 18.54 6.61
C CYS A 197 -44.85 19.20 7.58
N GLU A 198 -45.41 19.85 8.60
CA GLU A 198 -44.73 20.55 9.69
C GLU A 198 -44.66 19.70 10.97
N ASN A 199 -43.91 20.24 11.96
CA ASN A 199 -44.12 20.19 13.42
C ASN A 199 -43.64 18.95 14.19
N ALA A 200 -43.18 19.05 15.44
CA ALA A 200 -42.71 20.17 16.27
C ALA A 200 -42.12 19.59 17.60
N SER A 201 -41.12 20.31 18.12
CA SER A 201 -40.73 20.64 19.51
C SER A 201 -41.22 19.84 20.74
N SER A 202 -40.35 19.74 21.77
CA SER A 202 -40.67 20.25 23.13
C SER A 202 -39.42 20.43 24.03
N ASN A 203 -39.43 21.56 24.76
CA ASN A 203 -38.48 22.03 25.79
C ASN A 203 -38.74 21.39 27.16
N VAL A 204 -37.76 21.43 28.09
CA VAL A 204 -37.91 21.97 29.47
C VAL A 204 -36.55 22.42 30.03
N SER A 205 -36.55 23.57 30.70
CA SER A 205 -35.47 24.29 31.39
C SER A 205 -35.38 23.99 32.90
N GLY A 206 -34.20 24.20 33.51
CA GLY A 206 -34.05 24.38 34.96
C GLY A 206 -32.60 24.69 35.38
N SER A 207 -32.38 25.74 36.17
CA SER A 207 -31.06 26.24 36.61
C SER A 207 -30.69 25.80 38.03
N MET A 208 -29.38 25.73 38.33
CA MET A 208 -28.70 26.43 39.43
C MET A 208 -27.22 26.00 39.49
N ALA A 209 -26.36 26.95 39.83
CA ALA A 209 -24.91 26.80 39.94
C ALA A 209 -24.49 26.26 41.31
N ASP A 210 -23.42 25.46 41.37
CA ASP A 210 -22.36 25.62 42.36
C ASP A 210 -21.09 24.83 42.02
N LEU A 211 -19.97 25.38 42.46
CA LEU A 211 -18.58 25.00 42.22
C LEU A 211 -18.18 23.65 42.83
N GLN A 212 -17.40 22.83 42.11
CA GLN A 212 -16.44 21.89 42.71
C GLN A 212 -15.27 21.52 41.77
N LEU A 213 -14.06 21.66 42.31
CA LEU A 213 -12.78 21.16 41.80
C LEU A 213 -12.79 19.62 41.69
N ASN A 214 -12.31 19.05 40.56
CA ASN A 214 -11.19 18.08 40.48
C ASN A 214 -11.18 17.23 39.18
N GLN A 215 -9.95 16.95 38.72
CA GLN A 215 -9.46 15.83 37.89
C GLN A 215 -9.51 15.91 36.34
N PRO A 216 -8.42 15.45 35.66
CA PRO A 216 -8.30 15.44 34.21
C PRO A 216 -9.10 14.28 33.62
N THR A 217 -10.13 14.62 32.85
CA THR A 217 -10.96 13.67 32.12
C THR A 217 -10.20 13.03 30.96
N THR A 218 -10.09 11.70 30.99
CA THR A 218 -9.83 10.82 29.85
C THR A 218 -10.74 11.17 28.66
N PRO A 219 -10.24 11.20 27.41
CA PRO A 219 -11.09 11.44 26.25
C PRO A 219 -11.84 10.15 25.88
N GLU A 220 -13.10 10.04 26.30
CA GLU A 220 -14.03 9.04 25.77
C GLU A 220 -14.48 9.42 24.34
N ASN A 221 -14.40 8.42 23.46
CA ASN A 221 -15.09 8.24 22.18
C ASN A 221 -15.77 9.47 21.55
N ARG A 222 -15.02 10.21 20.73
CA ARG A 222 -15.59 10.94 19.58
C ARG A 222 -15.51 10.05 18.34
N SER A 223 -16.52 9.20 18.16
CA SER A 223 -16.73 8.45 16.92
C SER A 223 -17.55 9.28 15.92
N ALA A 224 -16.86 10.16 15.21
CA ALA A 224 -17.15 10.70 13.87
C ALA A 224 -15.95 11.61 13.53
N PHE A 225 -15.07 11.18 12.63
CA PHE A 225 -13.81 11.88 12.33
C PHE A 225 -14.10 13.22 11.64
N ASP A 226 -14.01 14.30 12.40
CA ASP A 226 -14.13 15.67 11.91
C ASP A 226 -12.82 16.07 11.22
N HIS A 227 -12.80 16.11 9.89
CA HIS A 227 -11.63 16.58 9.15
C HIS A 227 -11.48 18.10 9.37
N LYS A 228 -10.54 18.49 10.23
CA LYS A 228 -10.20 19.90 10.47
C LYS A 228 -9.91 20.60 9.13
N ALA A 229 -10.63 21.69 8.89
CA ALA A 229 -10.49 22.49 7.67
C ALA A 229 -9.05 23.04 7.51
N VAL A 230 -8.56 23.10 6.27
CA VAL A 230 -7.16 23.51 6.01
C VAL A 230 -7.09 25.02 5.82
N VAL A 231 -6.57 25.72 6.83
CA VAL A 231 -6.35 27.17 6.80
C VAL A 231 -4.85 27.47 6.80
N VAL A 232 -4.36 28.13 5.76
CA VAL A 232 -2.96 28.46 5.52
C VAL A 232 -2.73 29.96 5.69
N GLY A 233 -1.88 30.33 6.62
CA GLY A 233 -1.42 31.71 6.80
C GLY A 233 -0.27 32.04 5.86
N LEU A 234 -0.38 33.11 5.08
CA LEU A 234 0.73 33.72 4.35
C LEU A 234 1.29 34.91 5.14
N TYR A 235 2.49 34.75 5.68
CA TYR A 235 3.11 35.66 6.64
C TYR A 235 4.41 36.28 6.11
N GLY A 236 4.85 37.34 6.77
CA GLY A 236 6.07 38.08 6.47
C GLY A 236 5.90 39.57 6.76
N ILE A 237 7.01 40.25 7.03
CA ILE A 237 6.99 41.69 7.36
C ILE A 237 6.34 42.57 6.27
N PRO A 238 5.80 43.75 6.61
CA PRO A 238 5.25 44.67 5.62
C PRO A 238 6.24 45.00 4.50
N GLY A 239 5.85 44.77 3.24
CA GLY A 239 6.69 45.00 2.06
C GLY A 239 7.32 43.72 1.47
N SER A 240 7.14 42.57 2.14
CA SER A 240 7.57 41.26 1.64
C SER A 240 6.84 40.79 0.37
N GLY A 241 5.68 41.37 0.04
CA GLY A 241 4.91 41.02 -1.15
C GLY A 241 3.76 40.02 -0.92
N LYS A 242 3.26 39.89 0.31
CA LYS A 242 2.14 38.98 0.67
C LYS A 242 0.92 39.16 -0.25
N THR A 243 0.34 40.36 -0.32
CA THR A 243 -0.86 40.65 -1.13
C THR A 243 -0.60 40.40 -2.62
N PHE A 244 0.59 40.77 -3.12
CA PHE A 244 0.99 40.48 -4.50
C PHE A 244 1.00 38.97 -4.78
N LEU A 245 1.61 38.18 -3.91
CA LEU A 245 1.65 36.73 -4.05
C LEU A 245 0.25 36.11 -3.93
N LEU A 246 -0.57 36.57 -2.97
CA LEU A 246 -1.95 36.11 -2.80
C LEU A 246 -2.77 36.29 -4.09
N ASN A 247 -2.65 37.45 -4.75
CA ASN A 247 -3.33 37.74 -6.01
C ASN A 247 -2.82 36.86 -7.15
N LYS A 248 -1.51 36.58 -7.22
CA LYS A 248 -0.96 35.64 -8.21
C LYS A 248 -1.43 34.21 -7.98
N LEU A 249 -1.50 33.76 -6.72
CA LEU A 249 -2.04 32.44 -6.37
C LEU A 249 -3.52 32.32 -6.72
N LYS A 250 -4.31 33.37 -6.51
CA LYS A 250 -5.73 33.43 -6.90
C LYS A 250 -5.91 33.24 -8.41
N GLN A 251 -5.00 33.77 -9.22
CA GLN A 251 -5.00 33.60 -10.68
C GLN A 251 -4.57 32.18 -11.10
N GLU A 252 -3.56 31.61 -10.45
CA GLU A 252 -3.00 30.29 -10.83
C GLU A 252 -3.84 29.10 -10.36
N LEU A 253 -4.32 29.14 -9.12
CA LEU A 253 -5.02 28.02 -8.48
C LEU A 253 -6.54 28.06 -8.70
N GLY A 254 -7.08 29.22 -9.08
CA GLY A 254 -8.52 29.45 -9.20
C GLY A 254 -9.26 29.38 -7.85
N GLN A 255 -10.58 29.51 -7.89
CA GLN A 255 -11.44 29.59 -6.69
C GLN A 255 -12.33 28.36 -6.47
N THR A 256 -12.11 27.27 -7.21
CA THR A 256 -12.91 26.05 -7.07
C THR A 256 -12.50 25.25 -5.85
N GLN A 257 -11.19 25.21 -5.55
CA GLN A 257 -10.61 24.42 -4.47
C GLN A 257 -9.95 25.27 -3.38
N PHE A 258 -9.81 26.58 -3.62
CA PHE A 258 -9.09 27.52 -2.76
C PHE A 258 -9.92 28.77 -2.56
N SER A 259 -9.93 29.28 -1.33
CA SER A 259 -10.46 30.59 -0.96
C SER A 259 -9.31 31.49 -0.53
N PHE A 260 -9.33 32.76 -0.94
CA PHE A 260 -8.25 33.71 -0.67
C PHE A 260 -8.77 34.90 0.11
N TYR A 261 -8.11 35.22 1.22
CA TYR A 261 -8.51 36.27 2.14
C TYR A 261 -7.34 37.23 2.41
N GLU A 262 -7.55 38.53 2.24
CA GLU A 262 -6.66 39.55 2.81
C GLU A 262 -7.18 39.89 4.22
N GLY A 263 -6.34 39.72 5.25
CA GLY A 263 -6.79 39.81 6.65
C GLY A 263 -7.43 41.16 7.00
N SER A 264 -6.92 42.26 6.46
CA SER A 264 -7.50 43.59 6.65
C SER A 264 -8.86 43.76 5.97
N GLU A 265 -9.07 43.14 4.81
CA GLU A 265 -10.37 43.16 4.09
C GLU A 265 -11.42 42.36 4.87
N MET A 266 -11.03 41.20 5.42
CA MET A 266 -11.93 40.41 6.26
C MET A 266 -12.33 41.15 7.53
N ILE A 267 -11.38 41.80 8.21
CA ILE A 267 -11.67 42.64 9.38
C ILE A 267 -12.62 43.78 8.98
N SER A 268 -12.38 44.46 7.86
CA SER A 268 -13.26 45.52 7.37
C SER A 268 -14.68 45.04 7.07
N THR A 269 -14.84 43.76 6.72
CA THR A 269 -16.15 43.17 6.41
C THR A 269 -16.93 42.82 7.68
N VAL A 270 -16.25 42.40 8.76
CA VAL A 270 -16.91 42.00 10.01
C VAL A 270 -17.09 43.15 11.00
N VAL A 271 -16.29 44.21 10.91
CA VAL A 271 -16.34 45.35 11.82
C VAL A 271 -17.36 46.38 11.34
N PRO A 272 -18.37 46.75 12.16
CA PRO A 272 -19.25 47.88 11.86
C PRO A 272 -18.43 49.18 11.74
N GLY A 273 -18.52 49.86 10.60
CA GLY A 273 -17.72 51.06 10.29
C GLY A 273 -16.38 50.77 9.60
N GLY A 274 -16.11 49.52 9.24
CA GLY A 274 -14.98 49.13 8.39
C GLY A 274 -13.62 49.22 9.08
N LEU A 275 -12.56 49.24 8.26
CA LEU A 275 -11.18 49.20 8.74
C LEU A 275 -10.77 50.46 9.54
N ASP A 276 -11.30 51.63 9.19
CA ASP A 276 -10.96 52.89 9.89
C ASP A 276 -11.49 52.88 11.33
N ALA A 277 -12.71 52.40 11.53
CA ALA A 277 -13.28 52.18 12.86
C ALA A 277 -12.40 51.20 13.65
N PHE A 278 -12.03 50.07 13.04
CA PHE A 278 -11.14 49.09 13.66
C PHE A 278 -9.78 49.69 14.09
N GLN A 279 -9.17 50.55 13.28
CA GLN A 279 -7.87 51.15 13.61
C GLN A 279 -7.95 52.09 14.83
N SER A 280 -9.09 52.77 15.00
CA SER A 280 -9.33 53.68 16.13
C SER A 280 -9.68 53.00 17.46
N MET A 281 -9.99 51.69 17.44
CA MET A 281 -10.39 50.92 18.63
C MET A 281 -9.23 50.62 19.58
N GLU A 282 -9.59 50.34 20.84
CA GLU A 282 -8.66 49.81 21.83
C GLU A 282 -8.25 48.37 21.49
N GLU A 283 -7.15 47.91 22.10
CA GLU A 283 -6.54 46.63 21.70
C GLU A 283 -7.34 45.41 22.14
N GLN A 284 -8.13 45.52 23.22
CA GLN A 284 -9.07 44.47 23.62
C GLN A 284 -10.18 44.30 22.58
N GLU A 285 -10.72 45.40 22.07
CA GLU A 285 -11.74 45.41 21.00
C GLU A 285 -11.15 44.92 19.67
N LYS A 286 -9.94 45.35 19.32
CA LYS A 286 -9.22 44.83 18.15
C LYS A 286 -9.02 43.32 18.23
N ALA A 287 -8.66 42.79 19.40
CA ALA A 287 -8.52 41.35 19.61
C ALA A 287 -9.86 40.61 19.43
N HIS A 288 -10.96 41.18 19.92
CA HIS A 288 -12.30 40.62 19.72
C HIS A 288 -12.67 40.52 18.23
N TRP A 289 -12.42 41.56 17.44
CA TRP A 289 -12.73 41.53 16.01
C TRP A 289 -11.76 40.68 15.18
N ARG A 290 -10.48 40.61 15.54
CA ARG A 290 -9.52 39.65 14.95
C ARG A 290 -10.01 38.21 15.14
N ARG A 291 -10.49 37.89 16.36
CA ARG A 291 -11.09 36.59 16.66
C ARG A 291 -12.29 36.30 15.75
N HIS A 292 -13.24 37.23 15.67
CA HIS A 292 -14.41 37.06 14.80
C HIS A 292 -14.05 36.88 13.32
N ALA A 293 -13.03 37.59 12.83
CA ALA A 293 -12.56 37.45 11.45
C ALA A 293 -11.99 36.05 11.16
N ILE A 294 -11.10 35.54 12.03
CA ILE A 294 -10.51 34.20 11.82
C ILE A 294 -11.54 33.08 12.02
N ASP A 295 -12.48 33.23 12.95
CA ASP A 295 -13.60 32.29 13.15
C ASP A 295 -14.49 32.20 11.91
N ALA A 296 -14.80 33.36 11.29
CA ALA A 296 -15.56 33.40 10.05
C ALA A 296 -14.82 32.70 8.90
N ILE A 297 -13.50 32.90 8.78
CA ILE A 297 -12.68 32.19 7.78
C ILE A 297 -12.68 30.69 8.04
N GLY A 298 -12.46 30.26 9.29
CA GLY A 298 -12.46 28.86 9.68
C GLY A 298 -13.79 28.17 9.36
N LYS A 299 -14.91 28.83 9.70
CA LYS A 299 -16.25 28.34 9.39
C LYS A 299 -16.50 28.23 7.89
N ASN A 300 -16.21 29.28 7.12
CA ASN A 300 -16.38 29.26 5.66
C ASN A 300 -15.52 28.16 5.01
N CYS A 301 -14.30 27.95 5.52
CA CYS A 301 -13.40 26.89 5.06
C CYS A 301 -13.98 25.50 5.33
N ALA A 302 -14.54 25.27 6.53
CA ALA A 302 -15.20 24.03 6.89
C ALA A 302 -16.46 23.77 6.03
N ASP A 303 -17.32 24.78 5.88
CA ASP A 303 -18.59 24.67 5.15
C ASP A 303 -18.38 24.43 3.64
N SER A 304 -17.35 25.05 3.06
CA SER A 304 -17.05 24.93 1.62
C SER A 304 -16.16 23.75 1.24
N GLY A 305 -15.43 23.18 2.20
CA GLY A 305 -14.39 22.16 1.95
C GLY A 305 -13.19 22.67 1.15
N GLN A 306 -13.07 23.98 0.94
CA GLN A 306 -11.93 24.60 0.25
C GLN A 306 -10.77 24.85 1.19
N VAL A 307 -9.55 24.97 0.65
CA VAL A 307 -8.39 25.44 1.42
C VAL A 307 -8.43 26.97 1.52
N ALA A 308 -8.44 27.52 2.73
CA ALA A 308 -8.37 28.96 2.94
C ALA A 308 -6.91 29.44 2.98
N VAL A 309 -6.57 30.45 2.19
CA VAL A 309 -5.25 31.10 2.17
C VAL A 309 -5.42 32.53 2.65
N VAL A 310 -4.79 32.87 3.78
CA VAL A 310 -5.01 34.14 4.49
C VAL A 310 -3.72 34.94 4.54
N ALA A 311 -3.68 36.12 3.93
CA ALA A 311 -2.56 37.05 4.10
C ALA A 311 -2.72 37.83 5.42
N GLY A 312 -1.78 37.64 6.35
CA GLY A 312 -1.85 38.19 7.70
C GLY A 312 -0.57 38.87 8.17
N HIS A 313 -0.64 39.51 9.32
CA HIS A 313 0.49 40.11 10.04
C HIS A 313 0.64 39.40 11.39
N PHE A 314 1.86 38.98 11.73
CA PHE A 314 2.13 38.41 13.05
C PHE A 314 2.42 39.49 14.09
N MET A 315 3.15 40.53 13.69
CA MET A 315 3.63 41.56 14.60
C MET A 315 3.57 42.92 13.92
N PHE A 316 3.52 43.98 14.73
CA PHE A 316 3.87 45.34 14.31
C PHE A 316 5.03 45.85 15.17
N TRP A 317 6.05 46.42 14.54
CA TRP A 317 7.24 46.89 15.24
C TRP A 317 7.77 48.17 14.60
N SER A 318 7.52 49.31 15.24
CA SER A 318 8.12 50.58 14.83
C SER A 318 9.59 50.66 15.28
N GLU A 319 10.41 51.41 14.56
CA GLU A 319 11.86 51.45 14.81
C GLU A 319 12.21 52.11 16.15
N GLU A 320 11.34 52.97 16.64
CA GLU A 320 11.49 53.68 17.92
C GLU A 320 11.18 52.79 19.13
N GLN A 321 10.58 51.60 18.91
CA GLN A 321 10.16 50.69 19.98
C GLN A 321 11.23 49.63 20.26
N GLU A 322 11.48 49.37 21.54
CA GLU A 322 12.47 48.37 21.96
C GLU A 322 12.09 46.93 21.55
N ALA A 323 10.79 46.62 21.57
CA ALA A 323 10.24 45.30 21.25
C ALA A 323 9.02 45.41 20.34
N GLY A 324 8.89 44.47 19.40
CA GLY A 324 7.73 44.38 18.53
C GLY A 324 6.52 43.79 19.25
N ARG A 325 5.32 44.20 18.83
CA ARG A 325 4.05 43.78 19.42
C ARG A 325 3.38 42.68 18.59
N PRO A 326 3.29 41.43 19.06
CA PRO A 326 2.53 40.38 18.39
C PRO A 326 1.02 40.71 18.35
N VAL A 327 0.37 40.36 17.25
CA VAL A 327 -1.05 40.67 16.96
C VAL A 327 -1.82 39.44 16.49
N TYR A 328 -1.72 38.33 17.24
CA TYR A 328 -2.50 37.12 17.04
C TYR A 328 -3.42 36.84 18.25
N THR A 329 -4.43 36.00 18.05
CA THR A 329 -5.36 35.51 19.08
C THR A 329 -5.19 34.00 19.28
N LEU A 330 -5.75 33.45 20.37
CA LEU A 330 -5.75 31.99 20.57
C LEU A 330 -6.47 31.25 19.43
N ASN A 331 -7.55 31.83 18.89
CA ASN A 331 -8.28 31.26 17.77
C ASN A 331 -7.42 31.17 16.50
N ASP A 332 -6.50 32.11 16.28
CA ASP A 332 -5.53 31.98 15.17
C ASP A 332 -4.69 30.70 15.32
N LEU A 333 -4.19 30.45 16.54
CA LEU A 333 -3.37 29.26 16.83
C LEU A 333 -4.16 27.95 16.75
N GLU A 334 -5.47 28.01 16.97
CA GLU A 334 -6.37 26.85 16.85
C GLU A 334 -6.82 26.61 15.41
N ILE A 335 -7.04 27.66 14.61
CA ILE A 335 -7.61 27.56 13.25
C ILE A 335 -6.53 27.32 12.20
N PHE A 336 -5.40 28.03 12.27
CA PHE A 336 -4.32 27.83 11.30
C PHE A 336 -3.78 26.40 11.39
N THR A 337 -3.69 25.74 10.26
CA THR A 337 -3.04 24.42 10.14
C THR A 337 -1.63 24.56 9.58
N HIS A 338 -1.38 25.60 8.79
CA HIS A 338 -0.08 25.88 8.18
C HIS A 338 0.23 27.38 8.19
N ILE A 339 1.50 27.73 8.28
CA ILE A 339 2.03 29.08 8.06
C ILE A 339 3.17 29.00 7.04
N VAL A 340 3.04 29.78 5.96
CA VAL A 340 4.07 30.00 4.95
C VAL A 340 4.63 31.41 5.13
N TYR A 341 5.89 31.51 5.51
CA TYR A 341 6.57 32.78 5.78
C TYR A 341 7.43 33.21 4.59
N LEU A 342 7.22 34.43 4.08
CA LEU A 342 7.98 35.02 2.99
C LEU A 342 9.25 35.70 3.51
N ASP A 343 10.40 35.03 3.36
CA ASP A 343 11.71 35.49 3.85
C ASP A 343 12.46 36.25 2.75
N VAL A 344 12.06 37.50 2.55
CA VAL A 344 12.65 38.43 1.56
C VAL A 344 13.79 39.20 2.22
N LEU A 345 14.93 39.39 1.53
CA LEU A 345 16.04 40.20 2.05
C LEU A 345 15.57 41.59 2.50
N ALA A 346 16.06 42.05 3.64
CA ALA A 346 15.63 43.30 4.28
C ALA A 346 15.84 44.52 3.37
N GLU A 347 16.93 44.55 2.61
CA GLU A 347 17.27 45.62 1.66
C GLU A 347 16.34 45.64 0.44
N VAL A 348 15.75 44.49 0.10
CA VAL A 348 14.72 44.40 -0.94
C VAL A 348 13.38 44.86 -0.40
N VAL A 349 13.05 44.53 0.86
CA VAL A 349 11.84 45.02 1.51
C VAL A 349 11.88 46.53 1.70
N GLU A 350 13.01 47.08 2.13
CA GLU A 350 13.22 48.53 2.27
C GLU A 350 12.96 49.25 0.94
N ARG A 351 13.63 48.83 -0.16
CA ARG A 351 13.42 49.39 -1.50
C ARG A 351 11.95 49.31 -1.94
N ARG A 352 11.32 48.15 -1.79
CA ARG A 352 9.89 47.98 -2.13
C ARG A 352 8.97 48.89 -1.33
N ARG A 353 9.30 49.22 -0.07
CA ARG A 353 8.52 50.14 0.75
C ARG A 353 8.72 51.59 0.32
N LEU A 354 9.92 51.96 -0.14
CA LEU A 354 10.21 53.29 -0.70
C LEU A 354 9.51 53.50 -2.04
N ASP A 355 9.46 52.46 -2.88
CA ASP A 355 8.85 52.50 -4.21
C ASP A 355 7.31 52.31 -4.19
N ASP A 356 6.72 51.98 -3.04
CA ASP A 356 5.28 51.77 -2.87
C ASP A 356 4.55 53.11 -2.85
N THR A 357 3.98 53.50 -3.99
CA THR A 357 3.18 54.73 -4.14
C THR A 357 1.72 54.55 -3.71
N GLU A 358 1.26 53.32 -3.51
CA GLU A 358 -0.13 53.00 -3.16
C GLU A 358 -0.37 53.04 -1.64
N ARG A 359 0.64 52.67 -0.84
CA ARG A 359 0.52 52.63 0.63
C ARG A 359 1.56 53.52 1.29
N SER A 360 1.11 54.52 2.06
CA SER A 360 2.00 55.33 2.90
C SER A 360 2.53 54.49 4.07
N ARG A 361 3.86 54.39 4.20
CA ARG A 361 4.53 53.61 5.24
C ARG A 361 5.64 54.45 5.88
N PRO A 362 5.85 54.36 7.20
CA PRO A 362 7.01 54.98 7.84
C PRO A 362 8.32 54.47 7.21
N SER A 363 9.31 55.35 7.10
CA SER A 363 10.67 54.95 6.75
C SER A 363 11.21 54.02 7.83
N THR A 364 11.83 52.92 7.43
CA THR A 364 12.37 51.92 8.36
C THR A 364 13.66 51.39 7.79
N SER A 365 14.72 51.38 8.59
CA SER A 365 16.04 50.94 8.15
C SER A 365 16.09 49.44 7.82
N ALA A 366 16.91 49.04 6.85
CA ALA A 366 17.17 47.62 6.54
C ALA A 366 17.64 46.82 7.77
N SER A 367 18.41 47.42 8.68
CA SER A 367 18.85 46.76 9.92
C SER A 367 17.68 46.45 10.86
N HIS A 368 16.75 47.39 11.03
CA HIS A 368 15.54 47.14 11.83
C HIS A 368 14.61 46.11 11.16
N LEU A 369 14.45 46.17 9.83
CA LEU A 369 13.66 45.17 9.09
C LEU A 369 14.25 43.76 9.25
N HIS A 370 15.59 43.63 9.24
CA HIS A 370 16.25 42.37 9.52
C HIS A 370 15.96 41.88 10.94
N LYS A 371 16.12 42.75 11.95
CA LYS A 371 15.80 42.45 13.36
C LYS A 371 14.35 41.97 13.50
N TRP A 372 13.41 42.68 12.88
CA TRP A 372 11.99 42.33 12.87
C TRP A 372 11.75 40.96 12.24
N GLN A 373 12.35 40.66 11.08
CA GLN A 373 12.22 39.34 10.46
C GLN A 373 12.73 38.20 11.34
N GLN A 374 13.86 38.37 12.01
CA GLN A 374 14.40 37.32 12.89
C GLN A 374 13.49 37.07 14.09
N GLU A 375 12.91 38.14 14.65
CA GLU A 375 11.96 38.05 15.76
C GLU A 375 10.65 37.35 15.34
N GLU A 376 10.04 37.73 14.21
CA GLU A 376 8.83 37.04 13.71
C GLU A 376 9.12 35.56 13.43
N LYS A 377 10.23 35.24 12.77
CA LYS A 377 10.61 33.86 12.46
C LYS A 377 10.80 33.01 13.71
N THR A 378 11.45 33.57 14.74
CA THR A 378 11.73 32.85 15.99
C THR A 378 10.44 32.57 16.75
N GLN A 379 9.62 33.60 16.97
CA GLN A 379 8.36 33.45 17.71
C GLN A 379 7.35 32.57 16.96
N LEU A 380 7.17 32.76 15.64
CA LEU A 380 6.26 31.94 14.85
C LEU A 380 6.69 30.47 14.83
N ARG A 381 7.98 30.17 14.66
CA ARG A 381 8.46 28.78 14.68
C ARG A 381 8.16 28.11 16.01
N ASP A 382 8.34 28.80 17.12
CA ASP A 382 8.05 28.27 18.45
C ASP A 382 6.54 28.07 18.70
N LEU A 383 5.72 29.07 18.38
CA LEU A 383 4.26 28.99 18.48
C LEU A 383 3.69 27.87 17.61
N CYS A 384 4.13 27.78 16.36
CA CYS A 384 3.71 26.73 15.44
C CYS A 384 3.99 25.33 15.99
N ARG A 385 5.18 25.11 16.56
CA ARG A 385 5.53 23.83 17.20
C ARG A 385 4.65 23.50 18.39
N ARG A 386 4.38 24.48 19.27
CA ARG A 386 3.55 24.28 20.46
C ARG A 386 2.08 23.99 20.12
N HIS A 387 1.59 24.51 19.00
CA HIS A 387 0.18 24.42 18.61
C HIS A 387 -0.10 23.45 17.45
N GLY A 388 0.90 22.68 16.97
CA GLY A 388 0.68 21.70 15.90
C GLY A 388 0.46 22.32 14.51
N ILE A 389 0.94 23.55 14.29
CA ILE A 389 0.84 24.26 13.01
C ILE A 389 2.12 23.97 12.20
N LEU A 390 1.97 23.58 10.94
CA LEU A 390 3.12 23.35 10.06
C LEU A 390 3.67 24.68 9.54
N PHE A 391 4.94 24.96 9.84
CA PHE A 391 5.62 26.18 9.43
C PHE A 391 6.56 25.92 8.25
N SER A 392 6.52 26.77 7.22
CA SER A 392 7.44 26.72 6.08
C SER A 392 8.00 28.10 5.74
N LEU A 393 9.30 28.20 5.58
CA LEU A 393 9.99 29.40 5.11
C LEU A 393 10.20 29.34 3.59
N VAL A 394 9.86 30.42 2.90
CA VAL A 394 10.02 30.52 1.45
C VAL A 394 10.74 31.82 1.09
N SER A 395 11.94 31.67 0.53
CA SER A 395 12.71 32.79 0.01
C SER A 395 12.28 33.16 -1.42
N PRO A 396 12.40 34.43 -1.83
CA PRO A 396 12.15 34.86 -3.20
C PRO A 396 13.02 34.10 -4.20
N SER A 397 12.36 33.54 -5.21
CA SER A 397 12.99 33.00 -6.41
C SER A 397 12.09 33.23 -7.61
N PRO A 398 12.60 33.13 -8.86
CA PRO A 398 11.74 33.15 -10.05
C PRO A 398 10.64 32.07 -10.02
N THR A 399 10.85 31.00 -9.25
CA THR A 399 9.93 29.87 -9.08
C THR A 399 9.08 29.96 -7.81
N LEU A 400 9.08 31.10 -7.10
CA LEU A 400 8.36 31.30 -5.83
C LEU A 400 6.89 30.91 -5.94
N LEU A 401 6.22 31.42 -6.98
CA LEU A 401 4.80 31.15 -7.23
C LEU A 401 4.55 29.64 -7.36
N ASN A 402 5.32 28.95 -8.22
CA ASN A 402 5.24 27.50 -8.38
C ASN A 402 5.52 26.74 -7.07
N LYS A 403 6.48 27.19 -6.26
CA LYS A 403 6.84 26.55 -4.99
C LYS A 403 5.69 26.66 -3.98
N VAL A 404 5.10 27.84 -3.83
CA VAL A 404 3.96 28.06 -2.91
C VAL A 404 2.70 27.36 -3.42
N SER A 405 2.43 27.40 -4.72
CA SER A 405 1.33 26.65 -5.34
C SER A 405 1.46 25.15 -5.14
N ARG A 406 2.69 24.60 -5.23
CA ARG A 406 2.96 23.19 -4.92
C ARG A 406 2.65 22.89 -3.44
N LEU A 407 3.12 23.72 -2.51
CA LEU A 407 2.86 23.55 -1.07
C LEU A 407 1.36 23.55 -0.77
N LEU A 408 0.61 24.53 -1.30
CA LEU A 408 -0.83 24.66 -1.06
C LEU A 408 -1.63 23.46 -1.59
N ARG A 409 -1.27 22.94 -2.78
CA ARG A 409 -1.89 21.73 -3.33
C ARG A 409 -1.60 20.50 -2.47
N GLU A 410 -0.42 20.44 -1.86
CA GLU A 410 0.00 19.32 -1.01
C GLU A 410 -0.74 19.35 0.34
N PHE A 411 -0.77 20.51 1.00
CA PHE A 411 -1.48 20.72 2.29
C PHE A 411 -2.96 20.34 2.25
N LYS A 412 -3.59 20.43 1.08
CA LYS A 412 -4.99 20.04 0.89
C LYS A 412 -5.26 18.55 1.13
N TYR A 413 -4.38 17.67 0.64
CA TYR A 413 -4.66 16.23 0.58
C TYR A 413 -3.95 15.43 1.67
N HIS A 414 -2.89 15.99 2.26
CA HIS A 414 -2.06 15.25 3.17
C HIS A 414 -2.61 15.28 4.60
N ASN A 415 -3.13 14.13 4.99
CA ASN A 415 -3.45 13.76 6.36
C ASN A 415 -2.86 12.37 6.67
N GLU A 416 -3.04 11.89 7.90
CA GLU A 416 -2.50 10.58 8.32
C GLU A 416 -3.02 9.41 7.49
N GLU A 417 -4.30 9.42 7.11
CA GLU A 417 -4.94 8.36 6.34
C GLU A 417 -4.39 8.30 4.92
N TYR A 418 -4.36 9.44 4.23
CA TYR A 418 -3.78 9.57 2.91
C TYR A 418 -2.31 9.16 2.93
N ASN A 419 -1.54 9.61 3.92
CA ASN A 419 -0.14 9.23 4.10
C ASN A 419 0.03 7.71 4.23
N LEU A 420 -0.78 7.07 5.08
CA LEU A 420 -0.76 5.63 5.25
C LEU A 420 -1.15 4.90 3.96
N SER A 421 -2.14 5.40 3.23
CA SER A 421 -2.57 4.85 1.94
C SER A 421 -1.43 4.89 0.92
N GLN A 422 -0.73 6.02 0.78
CA GLN A 422 0.42 6.16 -0.11
C GLN A 422 1.56 5.21 0.26
N ALA A 423 1.88 5.07 1.55
CA ALA A 423 2.90 4.14 2.01
C ALA A 423 2.51 2.67 1.69
N LYS A 424 1.24 2.29 1.87
CA LYS A 424 0.73 0.95 1.52
C LYS A 424 0.78 0.68 0.01
N ILE A 425 0.41 1.65 -0.81
CA ILE A 425 0.52 1.56 -2.28
C ILE A 425 1.98 1.34 -2.69
N LYS A 426 2.91 2.09 -2.07
CA LYS A 426 4.35 1.95 -2.33
C LYS A 426 4.85 0.55 -2.00
N LEU A 427 4.41 -0.02 -0.88
CA LEU A 427 4.74 -1.40 -0.49
C LEU A 427 4.19 -2.42 -1.49
N ASP A 428 2.92 -2.27 -1.89
CA ASP A 428 2.31 -3.16 -2.88
C ASP A 428 3.07 -3.13 -4.21
N ASP A 429 3.52 -1.96 -4.63
CA ASP A 429 4.33 -1.78 -5.83
C ASP A 429 5.67 -2.52 -5.78
N VAL A 430 6.27 -2.62 -4.59
CA VAL A 430 7.50 -3.39 -4.34
C VAL A 430 7.19 -4.90 -4.40
N VAL A 431 6.10 -5.33 -3.74
CA VAL A 431 5.67 -6.73 -3.74
C VAL A 431 5.32 -7.22 -5.15
N VAL A 432 4.55 -6.44 -5.92
CA VAL A 432 4.14 -6.77 -7.29
C VAL A 432 5.34 -6.84 -8.24
N ALA A 433 6.31 -5.93 -8.10
CA ALA A 433 7.50 -5.89 -8.95
C ALA A 433 8.36 -7.16 -8.81
N ASN A 434 8.37 -7.79 -7.63
CA ASN A 434 9.18 -8.97 -7.34
C ASN A 434 8.57 -10.30 -7.81
N GLN A 435 7.47 -10.27 -8.59
CA GLN A 435 6.73 -11.43 -9.10
C GLN A 435 6.12 -12.27 -7.95
N ARG A 436 5.01 -12.99 -8.18
CA ARG A 436 4.22 -13.72 -7.14
C ARG A 436 4.95 -14.92 -6.49
N GLN A 437 6.28 -14.90 -6.41
CA GLN A 437 7.11 -15.94 -5.80
C GLN A 437 7.56 -15.58 -4.37
N LEU A 438 7.44 -14.32 -3.94
CA LEU A 438 7.80 -13.92 -2.59
C LEU A 438 6.92 -14.58 -1.53
N GLU A 439 7.56 -15.21 -0.55
CA GLU A 439 6.93 -15.87 0.60
C GLU A 439 7.39 -15.29 1.92
N THR A 440 8.66 -14.89 1.98
CA THR A 440 9.29 -14.30 3.16
C THR A 440 9.81 -12.92 2.80
N VAL A 441 9.55 -11.93 3.66
CA VAL A 441 10.05 -10.56 3.49
C VAL A 441 10.77 -10.11 4.75
N LEU A 442 11.99 -9.61 4.58
CA LEU A 442 12.72 -8.89 5.61
C LEU A 442 12.31 -7.43 5.54
N VAL A 443 11.79 -6.91 6.65
CA VAL A 443 11.46 -5.49 6.82
C VAL A 443 12.48 -4.92 7.78
N MET A 444 13.32 -4.02 7.30
CA MET A 444 14.44 -3.51 8.09
C MET A 444 14.32 -2.00 8.23
N ASP A 445 14.45 -1.48 9.46
CA ASP A 445 14.78 -0.07 9.61
C ASP A 445 16.18 0.20 9.04
N ALA A 446 16.49 1.48 8.82
CA ALA A 446 17.71 1.89 8.15
C ALA A 446 18.76 2.41 9.13
N ASP A 447 18.57 3.63 9.64
CA ASP A 447 19.48 4.26 10.60
C ASP A 447 19.65 3.37 11.84
N ARG A 448 20.89 3.21 12.33
CA ARG A 448 21.26 2.38 13.51
C ARG A 448 20.86 0.88 13.44
N THR A 449 20.29 0.45 12.33
CA THR A 449 19.89 -0.95 12.07
C THR A 449 20.71 -1.57 10.94
N LEU A 450 20.83 -0.91 9.79
CA LEU A 450 21.68 -1.36 8.68
C LEU A 450 23.14 -0.90 8.83
N ALA A 451 23.35 0.20 9.55
CA ALA A 451 24.64 0.82 9.82
C ALA A 451 24.62 1.43 11.23
N ALA A 452 25.77 1.69 11.85
CA ALA A 452 25.83 2.29 13.18
C ALA A 452 25.45 3.79 13.16
N GLU A 453 25.62 4.42 12.00
CA GLU A 453 25.39 5.84 11.82
C GLU A 453 23.91 6.20 11.70
N ASP A 454 23.63 7.46 12.04
CA ASP A 454 22.34 8.12 11.87
C ASP A 454 22.44 9.07 10.68
N ALA A 455 21.82 8.70 9.55
CA ALA A 455 21.92 9.48 8.30
C ALA A 455 21.37 10.90 8.47
N GLY A 456 20.32 11.07 9.28
CA GLY A 456 19.75 12.37 9.60
C GLY A 456 20.74 13.25 10.34
N ALA A 457 21.38 12.73 11.39
CA ALA A 457 22.39 13.44 12.15
C ALA A 457 23.61 13.83 11.29
N LEU A 458 24.09 12.91 10.44
CA LEU A 458 25.20 13.19 9.52
C LEU A 458 24.84 14.27 8.49
N PHE A 459 23.62 14.25 7.97
CA PHE A 459 23.14 15.28 7.05
C PHE A 459 23.21 16.67 7.68
N TRP A 460 22.68 16.83 8.90
CA TRP A 460 22.69 18.13 9.58
C TRP A 460 24.07 18.57 10.03
N LYS A 461 24.95 17.62 10.34
CA LYS A 461 26.37 17.92 10.56
C LYS A 461 27.01 18.56 9.32
N ARG A 462 26.81 17.97 8.13
CA ARG A 462 27.33 18.51 6.86
C ARG A 462 26.76 19.87 6.50
N VAL A 463 25.46 20.09 6.75
CA VAL A 463 24.84 21.41 6.59
C VAL A 463 25.49 22.43 7.52
N SER A 464 25.77 22.06 8.77
CA SER A 464 26.41 22.96 9.74
C SER A 464 27.86 23.30 9.36
N ASP A 465 28.62 22.30 8.88
CA ASP A 465 30.01 22.48 8.44
C ASP A 465 30.10 23.40 7.21
N SER A 466 29.14 23.31 6.30
CA SER A 466 29.06 24.14 5.08
C SER A 466 28.43 25.52 5.30
N ARG A 467 27.62 25.69 6.36
CA ARG A 467 26.94 26.96 6.71
C ARG A 467 27.00 27.24 8.22
N PRO A 468 28.17 27.63 8.78
CA PRO A 468 28.37 27.82 10.22
C PRO A 468 27.49 28.91 10.86
N LEU A 469 27.01 29.86 10.06
CA LEU A 469 26.30 31.06 10.51
C LEU A 469 24.79 30.86 10.78
N GLN A 470 24.23 29.69 10.50
CA GLN A 470 22.77 29.43 10.59
C GLN A 470 22.40 28.35 11.62
N GLY A 471 23.04 28.28 12.80
CA GLY A 471 22.52 27.55 13.96
C GLY A 471 21.99 26.12 13.72
N ALA A 472 22.48 25.42 12.69
CA ALA A 472 21.79 24.29 12.08
C ALA A 472 21.88 22.99 12.90
N ALA A 473 22.81 22.94 13.86
CA ALA A 473 23.15 21.73 14.61
C ALA A 473 22.10 21.26 15.65
N SER A 474 20.89 21.82 15.69
CA SER A 474 19.85 21.42 16.67
C SER A 474 18.41 21.37 16.16
N THR A 475 18.17 21.57 14.85
CA THR A 475 16.82 21.83 14.32
C THR A 475 15.85 20.66 14.49
N LEU A 476 16.26 19.43 14.14
CA LEU A 476 15.39 18.25 14.28
C LEU A 476 15.31 17.73 15.71
N ASN A 477 16.39 17.78 16.49
CA ASN A 477 16.35 17.39 17.89
C ASN A 477 15.38 18.29 18.67
N THR A 478 15.39 19.60 18.40
CA THR A 478 14.43 20.55 18.97
C THR A 478 13.00 20.24 18.53
N LEU A 479 12.80 19.83 17.27
CA LEU A 479 11.49 19.44 16.76
C LEU A 479 10.93 18.19 17.46
N PHE A 480 11.69 17.09 17.51
CA PHE A 480 11.23 15.83 18.09
C PHE A 480 11.20 15.84 19.62
N SER A 481 11.91 16.78 20.26
CA SER A 481 11.83 17.03 21.71
C SER A 481 10.71 18.02 22.09
N SER A 482 10.05 18.63 21.09
CA SER A 482 8.89 19.51 21.32
C SER A 482 7.63 18.69 21.68
N PRO A 483 6.52 19.33 22.07
CA PRO A 483 5.24 18.64 22.29
C PRO A 483 4.75 17.80 21.11
N LEU A 484 5.23 18.05 19.89
CA LEU A 484 4.92 17.23 18.72
C LEU A 484 5.49 15.82 18.80
N GLY A 485 6.53 15.60 19.61
CA GLY A 485 7.21 14.30 19.74
C GLY A 485 7.57 13.70 18.39
N HIS A 486 7.34 12.38 18.24
CA HIS A 486 7.52 11.66 16.98
C HIS A 486 6.18 11.42 16.26
N SER A 487 5.29 12.42 16.27
CA SER A 487 3.99 12.38 15.58
C SER A 487 4.13 12.49 14.05
N TYR A 488 3.05 12.17 13.33
CA TYR A 488 2.94 12.43 11.90
C TYR A 488 3.25 13.90 11.56
N THR A 489 2.68 14.85 12.30
CA THR A 489 2.91 16.29 12.13
C THR A 489 4.38 16.65 12.31
N ALA A 490 5.08 16.05 13.29
CA ALA A 490 6.51 16.26 13.46
C ALA A 490 7.31 15.81 12.22
N PHE A 491 7.04 14.62 11.69
CA PHE A 491 7.74 14.15 10.47
C PHE A 491 7.41 14.99 9.23
N ARG A 492 6.18 15.52 9.12
CA ARG A 492 5.81 16.47 8.06
C ARG A 492 6.54 17.80 8.21
N GLN A 493 6.68 18.31 9.42
CA GLN A 493 7.48 19.50 9.70
C GLN A 493 8.96 19.29 9.36
N ALA A 494 9.50 18.09 9.61
CA ALA A 494 10.87 17.74 9.23
C ALA A 494 11.07 17.83 7.70
N VAL A 495 10.11 17.34 6.90
CA VAL A 495 10.15 17.47 5.43
C VAL A 495 10.20 18.94 4.99
N LEU A 496 9.39 19.81 5.61
CA LEU A 496 9.42 21.25 5.30
C LEU A 496 10.78 21.87 5.64
N ILE A 497 11.38 21.49 6.77
CA ILE A 497 12.72 21.95 7.16
C ILE A 497 13.79 21.51 6.14
N TYR A 498 13.69 20.30 5.58
CA TYR A 498 14.58 19.87 4.51
C TYR A 498 14.37 20.70 3.22
N GLU A 499 13.14 21.02 2.86
CA GLU A 499 12.77 21.87 1.70
C GLU A 499 13.18 23.34 1.85
N GLU A 500 13.30 23.82 3.08
CA GLU A 500 13.86 25.13 3.42
C GLU A 500 15.38 25.17 3.26
N THR A 501 16.05 24.09 3.66
CA THR A 501 17.52 24.08 3.84
C THR A 501 18.27 23.99 2.52
N ALA A 502 17.77 23.17 1.59
CA ALA A 502 18.46 22.88 0.34
C ALA A 502 17.45 22.75 -0.82
N ASN A 503 17.84 23.27 -1.99
CA ASN A 503 17.15 22.96 -3.24
C ASN A 503 17.39 21.48 -3.64
N ASP A 504 16.75 21.00 -4.70
CA ASP A 504 16.79 19.58 -5.06
C ASP A 504 18.20 19.07 -5.42
N GLU A 505 19.05 19.90 -6.04
CA GLU A 505 20.42 19.54 -6.42
C GLU A 505 21.39 19.57 -5.23
N GLU A 506 21.30 20.62 -4.40
CA GLU A 506 22.06 20.73 -3.15
C GLU A 506 21.71 19.57 -2.21
N PHE A 507 20.42 19.24 -2.10
CA PHE A 507 19.95 18.15 -1.26
C PHE A 507 20.48 16.79 -1.75
N ASP A 508 20.48 16.54 -3.07
CA ASP A 508 21.04 15.30 -3.63
C ASP A 508 22.55 15.18 -3.38
N THR A 509 23.27 16.29 -3.53
CA THR A 509 24.71 16.38 -3.25
C THR A 509 25.00 16.05 -1.79
N LEU A 510 24.32 16.71 -0.85
CA LEU A 510 24.44 16.41 0.58
C LEU A 510 24.11 14.93 0.89
N CYS A 511 23.04 14.38 0.29
CA CYS A 511 22.71 12.96 0.45
C CYS A 511 23.82 12.04 -0.07
N GLN A 512 24.49 12.41 -1.17
CA GLN A 512 25.63 11.66 -1.71
C GLN A 512 26.80 11.67 -0.75
N GLU A 513 27.16 12.83 -0.20
CA GLU A 513 28.28 12.92 0.72
C GLU A 513 28.01 12.22 2.06
N VAL A 514 26.75 12.19 2.51
CA VAL A 514 26.33 11.43 3.69
C VAL A 514 26.40 9.94 3.38
N ALA A 515 25.87 9.50 2.24
CA ALA A 515 25.94 8.09 1.84
C ALA A 515 27.38 7.56 1.79
N LEU A 516 28.34 8.39 1.35
CA LEU A 516 29.77 8.04 1.37
C LEU A 516 30.34 7.84 2.78
N ALA A 517 29.77 8.52 3.79
CA ALA A 517 30.20 8.40 5.18
C ALA A 517 29.52 7.28 5.96
N VAL A 518 28.42 6.73 5.45
CA VAL A 518 27.68 5.62 6.08
C VAL A 518 28.29 4.29 5.67
N THR A 519 28.62 3.44 6.65
CA THR A 519 29.16 2.08 6.42
C THR A 519 28.18 1.04 6.94
N MET A 520 27.59 0.27 6.03
CA MET A 520 26.68 -0.82 6.44
C MET A 520 27.42 -1.92 7.21
N HIS A 521 26.73 -2.51 8.18
CA HIS A 521 27.26 -3.66 8.92
C HIS A 521 27.55 -4.83 7.96
N PRO A 522 28.78 -5.38 7.96
CA PRO A 522 29.16 -6.48 7.06
C PRO A 522 28.22 -7.70 7.15
N GLU A 523 27.71 -8.00 8.34
CA GLU A 523 26.78 -9.08 8.60
C GLU A 523 25.42 -8.85 7.90
N ILE A 524 24.95 -7.60 7.88
CA ILE A 524 23.71 -7.20 7.19
C ILE A 524 23.91 -7.23 5.68
N VAL A 525 25.05 -6.74 5.17
CA VAL A 525 25.39 -6.80 3.74
C VAL A 525 25.41 -8.25 3.27
N SER A 526 26.10 -9.14 4.01
CA SER A 526 26.18 -10.57 3.70
C SER A 526 24.79 -11.21 3.69
N LEU A 527 23.93 -10.89 4.67
CA LEU A 527 22.56 -11.39 4.73
C LEU A 527 21.73 -10.93 3.52
N LEU A 528 21.79 -9.64 3.16
CA LEU A 528 21.03 -9.09 2.05
C LEU A 528 21.50 -9.61 0.68
N GLN A 529 22.81 -9.89 0.53
CA GLN A 529 23.34 -10.56 -0.66
C GLN A 529 22.77 -11.97 -0.81
N LEU A 530 22.74 -12.76 0.28
CA LEU A 530 22.14 -14.10 0.27
C LEU A 530 20.63 -14.04 -0.04
N VAL A 531 19.91 -13.05 0.50
CA VAL A 531 18.50 -12.82 0.18
C VAL A 531 18.30 -12.45 -1.29
N ALA A 532 19.17 -11.62 -1.84
CA ALA A 532 19.10 -11.16 -3.23
C ALA A 532 19.25 -12.29 -4.27
N GLU A 533 19.90 -13.39 -3.89
CA GLU A 533 20.04 -14.61 -4.69
C GLU A 533 18.76 -15.46 -4.72
N GLN A 534 17.89 -15.32 -3.71
CA GLN A 534 16.65 -16.07 -3.62
C GLN A 534 15.51 -15.40 -4.38
N LYS A 535 14.56 -16.21 -4.88
CA LYS A 535 13.34 -15.70 -5.55
C LYS A 535 12.14 -15.62 -4.61
N HIS A 536 12.14 -16.43 -3.56
CA HIS A 536 11.06 -16.54 -2.58
C HIS A 536 11.29 -15.70 -1.32
N VAL A 537 12.48 -15.12 -1.16
CA VAL A 537 12.80 -14.18 -0.08
C VAL A 537 13.07 -12.80 -0.66
N GLY A 538 12.48 -11.77 -0.06
CA GLY A 538 12.69 -10.38 -0.42
C GLY A 538 13.11 -9.56 0.79
N ALA A 539 13.62 -8.35 0.54
CA ALA A 539 13.91 -7.39 1.58
C ALA A 539 13.42 -6.00 1.18
N VAL A 540 12.93 -5.26 2.18
CA VAL A 540 12.49 -3.88 2.06
C VAL A 540 13.01 -3.09 3.26
N VAL A 541 13.60 -1.94 2.97
CA VAL A 541 14.02 -0.99 4.00
C VAL A 541 12.87 -0.02 4.24
N VAL A 542 12.44 0.14 5.49
CA VAL A 542 11.35 1.04 5.88
C VAL A 542 11.89 2.02 6.90
N THR A 543 12.08 3.28 6.51
CA THR A 543 12.80 4.26 7.33
C THR A 543 12.00 5.55 7.54
N CYS A 544 12.06 6.09 8.75
CA CYS A 544 11.61 7.45 9.07
C CYS A 544 12.64 8.52 8.67
N GLY A 545 13.88 8.11 8.35
CA GLY A 545 14.97 8.97 7.91
C GLY A 545 14.93 9.29 6.41
N LEU A 546 16.08 9.73 5.89
CA LEU A 546 16.22 10.22 4.52
C LEU A 546 16.30 9.05 3.52
N ARG A 547 15.21 8.80 2.77
CA ARG A 547 15.17 7.74 1.74
C ARG A 547 16.33 7.85 0.76
N ARG A 548 16.62 9.07 0.30
CA ARG A 548 17.61 9.31 -0.75
C ARG A 548 19.03 8.92 -0.35
N VAL A 549 19.39 9.07 0.93
CA VAL A 549 20.68 8.58 1.46
C VAL A 549 20.73 7.06 1.33
N TRP A 550 19.70 6.37 1.82
CA TRP A 550 19.64 4.91 1.82
C TRP A 550 19.53 4.30 0.42
N ASP A 551 18.86 4.97 -0.52
CA ASP A 551 18.89 4.59 -1.94
C ASP A 551 20.33 4.56 -2.47
N LYS A 552 21.14 5.60 -2.16
CA LYS A 552 22.55 5.72 -2.59
C LYS A 552 23.47 4.73 -1.86
N VAL A 553 23.25 4.50 -0.56
CA VAL A 553 24.00 3.48 0.22
C VAL A 553 23.77 2.09 -0.37
N LEU A 554 22.51 1.69 -0.61
CA LEU A 554 22.20 0.39 -1.21
C LEU A 554 22.68 0.27 -2.66
N GLU A 555 22.74 1.36 -3.41
CA GLU A 555 23.32 1.38 -4.76
C GLU A 555 24.82 1.09 -4.73
N ARG A 556 25.56 1.70 -3.79
CA ARG A 556 27.00 1.42 -3.58
C ARG A 556 27.25 -0.05 -3.25
N GLU A 557 26.42 -0.64 -2.39
CA GLU A 557 26.50 -2.06 -2.03
C GLU A 557 25.92 -3.01 -3.10
N ARG A 558 25.48 -2.49 -4.26
CA ARG A 558 24.86 -3.23 -5.38
C ARG A 558 23.59 -4.00 -5.00
N LEU A 559 22.86 -3.51 -4.00
CA LEU A 559 21.62 -4.09 -3.49
C LEU A 559 20.36 -3.36 -3.97
N SER A 560 20.48 -2.15 -4.51
CA SER A 560 19.36 -1.27 -4.89
C SER A 560 18.39 -1.86 -5.91
N GLU A 561 18.82 -2.82 -6.73
CA GLU A 561 17.92 -3.52 -7.65
C GLU A 561 16.90 -4.41 -6.93
N LYS A 562 17.34 -5.08 -5.86
CA LYS A 562 16.62 -6.14 -5.14
C LYS A 562 15.96 -5.65 -3.87
N VAL A 563 16.63 -4.73 -3.17
CA VAL A 563 16.16 -4.12 -1.92
C VAL A 563 15.65 -2.72 -2.23
N LYS A 564 14.38 -2.46 -1.89
CA LYS A 564 13.75 -1.15 -2.11
C LYS A 564 13.61 -0.41 -0.79
N VAL A 565 13.76 0.91 -0.84
CA VAL A 565 13.56 1.79 0.32
C VAL A 565 12.18 2.42 0.27
N ILE A 566 11.43 2.26 1.36
CA ILE A 566 10.19 2.96 1.66
C ILE A 566 10.52 3.98 2.74
N GLY A 567 10.68 5.22 2.32
CA GLY A 567 11.00 6.35 3.19
C GLY A 567 10.64 7.67 2.53
N GLY A 568 10.66 8.73 3.32
CA GLY A 568 10.44 10.10 2.87
C GLY A 568 11.72 10.94 2.90
N GLY A 569 11.55 12.25 3.05
CA GLY A 569 12.63 13.23 3.17
C GLY A 569 12.34 14.53 2.41
N ARG A 570 11.57 14.46 1.32
CA ARG A 570 11.15 15.60 0.49
C ARG A 570 9.65 15.53 0.20
N ILE A 571 9.07 16.66 -0.20
CA ILE A 571 7.66 16.72 -0.61
C ILE A 571 7.39 15.78 -1.80
N ALA A 572 8.36 15.69 -2.73
CA ALA A 572 8.28 14.83 -3.90
C ALA A 572 8.14 13.33 -3.56
N ASP A 573 8.41 12.92 -2.32
CA ASP A 573 8.28 11.54 -1.87
C ASP A 573 6.83 11.14 -1.60
N GLY A 574 5.95 12.13 -1.37
CA GLY A 574 4.49 11.96 -1.27
C GLY A 574 3.99 11.37 0.06
N PHE A 575 4.87 10.96 0.97
CA PHE A 575 4.49 10.49 2.32
C PHE A 575 5.69 10.54 3.28
N VAL A 576 5.40 10.40 4.57
CA VAL A 576 6.37 10.22 5.67
C VAL A 576 6.12 8.90 6.38
N VAL A 577 7.16 8.35 7.00
CA VAL A 577 7.10 7.08 7.71
C VAL A 577 7.21 7.33 9.21
N SER A 578 6.12 7.08 9.93
CA SER A 578 6.08 7.05 11.39
C SER A 578 6.10 5.62 11.92
N ALA A 579 6.16 5.44 13.25
CA ALA A 579 6.05 4.13 13.89
C ALA A 579 4.77 3.37 13.49
N ALA A 580 3.64 4.08 13.45
CA ALA A 580 2.36 3.51 13.03
C ALA A 580 2.38 3.06 11.55
N VAL A 581 3.05 3.81 10.68
CA VAL A 581 3.23 3.42 9.27
C VAL A 581 4.08 2.15 9.18
N LYS A 582 5.24 2.09 9.87
CA LYS A 582 6.09 0.89 9.91
C LYS A 582 5.29 -0.35 10.31
N GLY A 583 4.53 -0.27 11.40
CA GLY A 583 3.70 -1.37 11.88
C GLY A 583 2.58 -1.75 10.90
N ALA A 584 1.91 -0.76 10.30
CA ALA A 584 0.86 -1.02 9.31
C ALA A 584 1.37 -1.65 8.01
N LEU A 585 2.62 -1.36 7.60
CA LEU A 585 3.25 -2.02 6.45
C LEU A 585 3.55 -3.49 6.74
N VAL A 586 4.04 -3.82 7.93
CA VAL A 586 4.21 -5.23 8.36
C VAL A 586 2.87 -5.96 8.43
N ALA A 587 1.84 -5.35 9.03
CA ALA A 587 0.50 -5.94 9.06
C ALA A 587 -0.02 -6.22 7.65
N ARG A 588 0.15 -5.28 6.71
CA ARG A 588 -0.27 -5.47 5.31
C ARG A 588 0.45 -6.65 4.65
N LEU A 589 1.75 -6.82 4.86
CA LEU A 589 2.50 -7.97 4.33
C LEU A 589 1.96 -9.31 4.85
N ARG A 590 1.58 -9.38 6.14
CA ARG A 590 1.08 -10.62 6.76
C ARG A 590 -0.39 -10.89 6.43
N GLU A 591 -1.24 -9.88 6.58
CA GLU A 591 -2.69 -10.03 6.53
C GLU A 591 -3.22 -10.02 5.09
N VAL A 592 -2.65 -9.18 4.22
CA VAL A 592 -3.10 -9.01 2.83
C VAL A 592 -2.27 -9.84 1.86
N HIS A 593 -0.94 -9.83 2.02
CA HIS A 593 -0.03 -10.57 1.14
C HIS A 593 0.30 -11.99 1.65
N HIS A 594 -0.13 -12.35 2.86
CA HIS A 594 0.07 -13.68 3.46
C HIS A 594 1.54 -14.15 3.53
N MET A 595 2.45 -13.17 3.63
CA MET A 595 3.89 -13.39 3.69
C MET A 595 4.37 -13.59 5.13
N ARG A 596 5.48 -14.33 5.29
CA ARG A 596 6.19 -14.39 6.56
C ARG A 596 7.08 -13.16 6.66
N VAL A 597 7.00 -12.43 7.76
CA VAL A 597 7.76 -11.20 7.95
C VAL A 597 8.80 -11.36 9.06
N TRP A 598 10.04 -11.01 8.74
CA TRP A 598 11.12 -10.79 9.70
C TRP A 598 11.37 -9.29 9.81
N ALA A 599 11.15 -8.72 10.99
CA ALA A 599 11.38 -7.29 11.23
C ALA A 599 12.70 -7.05 11.98
N PHE A 600 13.43 -6.02 11.56
CA PHE A 600 14.68 -5.58 12.15
C PHE A 600 14.58 -4.10 12.51
N GLY A 601 14.93 -3.72 13.74
CA GLY A 601 14.95 -2.33 14.17
C GLY A 601 15.75 -2.13 15.45
N ASP A 602 16.08 -0.89 15.79
CA ASP A 602 16.92 -0.55 16.95
C ASP A 602 16.25 0.43 17.93
N SER A 603 15.10 1.00 17.56
CA SER A 603 14.50 2.15 18.22
C SER A 603 13.04 1.91 18.68
N PRO A 604 12.48 2.77 19.55
CA PRO A 604 11.07 2.66 19.96
C PRO A 604 10.10 2.80 18.79
N LEU A 605 10.51 3.48 17.71
CA LEU A 605 9.68 3.65 16.51
C LEU A 605 9.47 2.34 15.75
N ASP A 606 10.29 1.33 16.04
CA ASP A 606 10.25 0.03 15.38
C ASP A 606 9.41 -1.00 16.15
N LEU A 607 9.07 -0.73 17.40
CA LEU A 607 8.39 -1.70 18.26
C LEU A 607 7.07 -2.20 17.68
N ASP A 608 6.27 -1.34 17.04
CA ASP A 608 5.02 -1.78 16.43
C ASP A 608 5.24 -2.68 15.21
N MET A 609 6.28 -2.44 14.40
CA MET A 609 6.62 -3.33 13.29
C MET A 609 7.25 -4.64 13.76
N LEU A 610 8.05 -4.61 14.82
CA LEU A 610 8.64 -5.79 15.46
C LEU A 610 7.54 -6.68 16.05
N ARG A 611 6.59 -6.09 16.80
CA ARG A 611 5.47 -6.82 17.42
C ARG A 611 4.55 -7.46 16.39
N LYS A 612 4.32 -6.79 15.27
CA LYS A 612 3.46 -7.29 14.20
C LYS A 612 4.14 -8.32 13.31
N ALA A 613 5.46 -8.51 13.38
CA ALA A 613 6.18 -9.48 12.55
C ALA A 613 6.03 -10.92 13.07
N ASP A 614 6.33 -11.91 12.21
CA ASP A 614 6.40 -13.31 12.66
C ASP A 614 7.69 -13.61 13.43
N ARG A 615 8.75 -12.87 13.11
CA ARG A 615 10.04 -12.88 13.83
C ARG A 615 10.54 -11.46 13.96
N ALA A 616 10.98 -11.10 15.16
CA ALA A 616 11.50 -9.79 15.49
C ALA A 616 12.97 -9.89 15.91
N ILE A 617 13.81 -9.02 15.36
CA ILE A 617 15.22 -8.89 15.69
C ILE A 617 15.50 -7.44 16.06
N VAL A 618 15.96 -7.25 17.28
CA VAL A 618 16.47 -5.96 17.77
C VAL A 618 17.94 -5.90 17.40
N VAL A 619 18.31 -4.93 16.56
CA VAL A 619 19.73 -4.67 16.26
C VAL A 619 20.31 -3.84 17.40
N VAL A 620 21.45 -4.29 17.93
CA VAL A 620 22.07 -3.70 19.12
C VAL A 620 23.46 -3.19 18.75
N GLY A 621 23.58 -1.87 18.66
CA GLY A 621 24.84 -1.16 18.52
C GLY A 621 25.63 -1.04 19.82
N GLU A 622 26.75 -0.32 19.74
CA GLU A 622 27.58 0.01 20.91
C GLU A 622 26.81 0.81 21.96
N GLU A 623 27.10 0.53 23.24
CA GLU A 623 26.36 1.10 24.37
C GLU A 623 26.39 2.63 24.45
N GLN A 624 27.49 3.23 23.98
CA GLN A 624 27.70 4.67 24.01
C GLN A 624 26.85 5.42 22.97
N THR A 625 26.50 4.76 21.86
CA THR A 625 25.85 5.38 20.70
C THR A 625 24.41 4.88 20.49
N ARG A 626 24.05 3.71 21.04
CA ARG A 626 22.69 3.16 20.92
C ARG A 626 21.63 4.01 21.63
N SER A 627 20.39 3.93 21.14
CA SER A 627 19.27 4.75 21.65
C SER A 627 18.92 4.43 23.11
N LYS A 628 19.14 5.33 24.07
CA LYS A 628 18.83 5.08 25.49
C LYS A 628 17.33 4.96 25.80
N THR A 629 16.47 5.53 24.95
CA THR A 629 15.01 5.53 25.16
C THR A 629 14.36 4.18 24.84
N MET A 630 15.07 3.28 24.15
CA MET A 630 14.55 1.98 23.76
C MET A 630 14.59 0.95 24.90
N ASP A 631 15.42 1.09 25.93
CA ASP A 631 15.57 0.05 26.96
C ASP A 631 14.27 -0.15 27.77
N VAL A 632 13.66 0.95 28.23
CA VAL A 632 12.38 0.91 28.95
C VAL A 632 11.25 0.48 28.01
N ALA A 633 11.21 1.04 26.80
CA ALA A 633 10.15 0.74 25.83
C ALA A 633 10.18 -0.73 25.39
N LEU A 634 11.36 -1.28 25.14
CA LEU A 634 11.56 -2.68 24.77
C LEU A 634 11.23 -3.63 25.92
N THR A 635 11.64 -3.28 27.15
CA THR A 635 11.29 -4.07 28.34
C THR A 635 9.78 -4.16 28.51
N ASN A 636 9.08 -3.02 28.41
CA ASN A 636 7.62 -2.99 28.49
C ASN A 636 6.96 -3.78 27.36
N ALA A 637 7.50 -3.67 26.13
CA ALA A 637 6.96 -4.41 24.99
C ALA A 637 7.08 -5.94 25.17
N ILE A 638 8.16 -6.41 25.81
CA ILE A 638 8.37 -7.84 26.11
C ILE A 638 7.48 -8.29 27.28
N ASP A 639 7.52 -7.56 28.40
CA ASP A 639 6.90 -7.97 29.65
C ASP A 639 5.36 -7.82 29.63
N TYR A 640 4.83 -6.80 28.92
CA TYR A 640 3.40 -6.47 28.93
C TYR A 640 2.71 -6.62 27.57
N ASP A 641 3.40 -6.30 26.46
CA ASP A 641 2.78 -6.30 25.13
C ASP A 641 2.98 -7.61 24.33
N GLY A 642 3.67 -8.60 24.93
CA GLY A 642 3.87 -9.94 24.36
C GLY A 642 4.87 -10.02 23.21
N LEU A 643 5.77 -9.03 23.05
CA LEU A 643 6.82 -9.04 22.03
C LEU A 643 7.80 -10.20 22.27
N ARG A 644 7.95 -11.08 21.28
CA ARG A 644 8.97 -12.14 21.25
C ARG A 644 10.05 -11.79 20.24
N ALA A 645 11.19 -11.28 20.73
CA ALA A 645 12.29 -10.83 19.90
C ALA A 645 13.61 -11.52 20.25
N HIS A 646 14.60 -11.38 19.37
CA HIS A 646 16.00 -11.72 19.62
C HIS A 646 16.86 -10.46 19.47
N GLN A 647 18.05 -10.44 20.04
CA GLN A 647 19.02 -9.37 19.81
C GLN A 647 20.18 -9.83 18.94
N ALA A 648 20.45 -9.05 17.90
CA ALA A 648 21.63 -9.16 17.05
C ALA A 648 22.60 -8.04 17.42
N VAL A 649 23.71 -8.39 18.08
CA VAL A 649 24.71 -7.42 18.56
C VAL A 649 25.73 -7.15 17.44
N LEU A 650 25.76 -5.91 16.96
CA LEU A 650 26.57 -5.45 15.84
C LEU A 650 27.26 -4.12 16.21
N PRO A 651 28.60 -4.06 16.35
CA PRO A 651 29.57 -5.14 16.13
C PRO A 651 29.56 -6.20 17.24
N SER A 652 30.05 -7.40 16.93
CA SER A 652 29.99 -8.58 17.83
C SER A 652 30.68 -8.44 19.20
N ASN A 653 31.50 -7.41 19.38
CA ASN A 653 32.19 -7.07 20.64
C ASN A 653 31.37 -6.12 21.55
N ALA A 654 30.23 -5.59 21.09
CA ALA A 654 29.38 -4.75 21.91
C ALA A 654 28.66 -5.55 23.01
N SER A 655 28.21 -4.85 24.06
CA SER A 655 27.44 -5.46 25.15
C SER A 655 26.00 -5.74 24.70
N PRO A 656 25.41 -6.90 25.08
CA PRO A 656 23.97 -7.13 24.92
C PRO A 656 23.15 -5.98 25.50
N ARG A 657 21.98 -5.74 24.92
CA ARG A 657 21.10 -4.63 25.32
C ARG A 657 20.34 -4.93 26.60
N LEU A 658 19.70 -6.10 26.62
CA LEU A 658 18.97 -6.63 27.76
C LEU A 658 19.52 -7.99 28.13
N ASP A 659 19.08 -8.48 29.28
CA ASP A 659 19.37 -9.82 29.76
C ASP A 659 19.07 -10.88 28.69
N THR A 660 19.99 -11.84 28.52
CA THR A 660 19.93 -12.83 27.43
C THR A 660 18.86 -13.91 27.65
N THR A 661 18.26 -14.00 28.83
CA THR A 661 17.07 -14.83 29.08
C THR A 661 15.80 -14.12 28.61
N LYS A 662 15.71 -12.80 28.82
CA LYS A 662 14.58 -11.98 28.35
C LYS A 662 14.64 -11.72 26.85
N LEU A 663 15.83 -11.43 26.33
CA LEU A 663 16.08 -11.13 24.93
C LEU A 663 17.22 -12.04 24.40
N PRO A 664 16.89 -13.23 23.88
CA PRO A 664 17.92 -14.18 23.45
C PRO A 664 18.82 -13.63 22.34
N MET A 665 20.09 -14.04 22.37
CA MET A 665 21.10 -13.66 21.38
C MET A 665 20.88 -14.40 20.06
N ILE A 666 21.14 -13.71 18.94
CA ILE A 666 21.16 -14.32 17.61
C ILE A 666 22.35 -13.80 16.80
N LYS A 667 23.00 -14.68 16.04
CA LYS A 667 24.07 -14.31 15.10
C LYS A 667 23.54 -14.37 13.68
N LEU A 668 23.55 -13.24 12.97
CA LEU A 668 22.99 -13.14 11.62
C LEU A 668 23.77 -13.96 10.58
N THR A 669 25.03 -14.29 10.87
CA THR A 669 25.90 -15.12 10.05
C THR A 669 25.84 -16.60 10.41
N GLU A 670 25.07 -16.98 11.45
CA GLU A 670 24.99 -18.37 11.89
C GLU A 670 24.25 -19.24 10.86
N PRO A 671 24.82 -20.40 10.45
CA PRO A 671 24.21 -21.25 9.43
C PRO A 671 22.78 -21.68 9.76
N ALA A 672 22.48 -21.94 11.04
CA ALA A 672 21.14 -22.31 11.48
C ALA A 672 20.11 -21.19 11.27
N PHE A 673 20.50 -19.95 11.58
CA PHE A 673 19.67 -18.76 11.34
C PHE A 673 19.46 -18.51 9.86
N VAL A 674 20.56 -18.45 9.09
CA VAL A 674 20.53 -18.21 7.64
C VAL A 674 19.69 -19.29 6.96
N LYS A 675 19.86 -20.55 7.34
CA LYS A 675 19.02 -21.66 6.87
C LYS A 675 17.56 -21.39 7.19
N SER A 676 17.18 -21.14 8.45
CA SER A 676 15.80 -20.83 8.85
C SER A 676 15.17 -19.67 8.07
N LEU A 677 15.97 -18.67 7.67
CA LEU A 677 15.52 -17.50 6.92
C LEU A 677 15.38 -17.77 5.41
N LEU A 678 16.35 -18.47 4.81
CA LEU A 678 16.39 -18.78 3.38
C LEU A 678 15.58 -20.04 3.01
N CYS A 679 15.13 -20.82 4.00
CA CYS A 679 14.21 -21.94 3.79
C CYS A 679 13.00 -21.48 2.96
N ASP A 680 12.90 -22.01 1.74
CA ASP A 680 11.68 -21.92 0.94
C ASP A 680 10.56 -22.64 1.71
N ARG A 681 9.35 -22.05 1.81
CA ARG A 681 8.21 -22.74 2.43
C ARG A 681 7.94 -24.07 1.70
N TYR A 682 8.43 -24.22 0.47
CA TYR A 682 8.33 -25.43 -0.34
C TYR A 682 9.53 -26.39 -0.22
N THR A 683 10.70 -25.99 0.29
CA THR A 683 11.88 -26.89 0.36
C THR A 683 12.19 -27.46 1.74
N HIS A 684 11.71 -26.84 2.83
CA HIS A 684 11.93 -27.37 4.18
C HIS A 684 10.73 -28.00 4.89
N ASP A 685 9.56 -27.99 4.28
CA ASP A 685 8.56 -29.07 4.42
C ASP A 685 8.58 -29.90 3.14
N GLY A 686 9.78 -30.34 2.73
CA GLY A 686 9.89 -31.46 1.81
C GLY A 686 9.19 -32.63 2.48
N LEU A 687 7.99 -32.97 1.99
CA LEU A 687 7.16 -34.10 2.38
C LEU A 687 7.59 -34.75 3.71
N GLN A 688 7.00 -34.34 4.84
CA GLN A 688 7.10 -35.15 6.05
C GLN A 688 6.24 -36.39 5.86
N VAL A 689 6.81 -37.43 5.25
CA VAL A 689 6.26 -38.78 5.36
C VAL A 689 6.66 -39.30 6.73
N LEU A 690 5.69 -39.36 7.63
CA LEU A 690 5.85 -40.09 8.87
C LEU A 690 5.31 -41.49 8.64
N CYS A 691 6.17 -42.49 8.76
CA CYS A 691 5.75 -43.87 8.64
C CYS A 691 6.04 -44.68 9.90
N ALA A 692 5.03 -45.40 10.36
CA ALA A 692 5.14 -46.27 11.51
C ALA A 692 5.72 -47.66 11.18
N THR A 693 6.13 -47.93 9.93
CA THR A 693 6.50 -49.28 9.42
C THR A 693 7.36 -50.09 10.40
N ASP A 694 8.37 -49.45 10.99
CA ASP A 694 9.35 -50.14 11.85
C ASP A 694 8.91 -50.25 13.32
N ARG A 695 7.81 -49.61 13.71
CA ARG A 695 7.27 -49.67 15.08
C ARG A 695 6.63 -51.04 15.34
N ASN A 696 6.89 -51.61 16.52
CA ASN A 696 6.30 -52.89 16.92
C ASN A 696 4.76 -52.82 16.97
N ALA A 697 4.18 -51.72 17.44
CA ALA A 697 2.74 -51.49 17.42
C ALA A 697 2.16 -51.54 16.00
N ALA A 698 2.85 -50.93 15.02
CA ALA A 698 2.42 -50.95 13.62
C ALA A 698 2.46 -52.36 13.02
N LYS A 699 3.47 -53.17 13.35
CA LYS A 699 3.55 -54.59 12.91
C LYS A 699 2.37 -55.41 13.46
N LEU A 700 2.02 -55.23 14.73
CA LEU A 700 0.88 -55.91 15.36
C LEU A 700 -0.45 -55.46 14.73
N LEU A 701 -0.66 -54.15 14.60
CA LEU A 701 -1.87 -53.56 14.02
C LEU A 701 -2.06 -53.95 12.54
N ALA A 702 -0.98 -53.92 11.75
CA ALA A 702 -1.02 -54.29 10.34
C ALA A 702 -1.30 -55.78 10.10
N THR A 703 -1.01 -56.66 11.07
CA THR A 703 -1.22 -58.12 10.93
C THR A 703 -2.69 -58.43 10.68
N ARG A 704 -3.61 -57.91 11.52
CA ARG A 704 -5.05 -58.18 11.36
C ARG A 704 -5.65 -57.57 10.10
N MET A 705 -5.12 -56.43 9.64
CA MET A 705 -5.55 -55.82 8.37
C MET A 705 -5.19 -56.67 7.14
N ARG A 706 -4.13 -57.48 7.25
CA ARG A 706 -3.58 -58.28 6.14
C ARG A 706 -4.07 -59.72 6.12
N ASP A 707 -4.49 -60.23 7.27
CA ASP A 707 -4.99 -61.59 7.38
C ASP A 707 -6.22 -61.78 6.48
N ALA A 708 -6.11 -62.68 5.50
CA ALA A 708 -7.18 -62.97 4.56
C ALA A 708 -8.41 -63.61 5.23
N ALA A 709 -8.23 -64.23 6.40
CA ALA A 709 -9.32 -64.79 7.20
C ALA A 709 -10.16 -63.71 7.90
N VAL A 710 -9.67 -62.47 7.97
CA VAL A 710 -10.37 -61.35 8.62
C VAL A 710 -11.12 -60.52 7.56
N ALA A 711 -12.43 -60.36 7.72
CA ALA A 711 -13.29 -59.60 6.82
C ALA A 711 -14.48 -58.98 7.56
N GLY A 712 -15.22 -58.08 6.90
CA GLY A 712 -16.45 -57.49 7.43
C GLY A 712 -16.20 -56.68 8.72
N PRO A 713 -17.05 -56.84 9.76
CA PRO A 713 -16.94 -56.08 11.01
C PRO A 713 -15.56 -56.14 11.67
N ASP A 714 -14.93 -57.32 11.71
CA ASP A 714 -13.62 -57.50 12.34
C ASP A 714 -12.51 -56.74 11.61
N LEU A 715 -12.61 -56.67 10.27
CA LEU A 715 -11.66 -55.90 9.47
C LEU A 715 -11.88 -54.40 9.63
N ARG A 716 -13.13 -53.95 9.72
CA ARG A 716 -13.46 -52.54 10.02
C ARG A 716 -12.90 -52.12 11.37
N GLU A 717 -13.06 -52.97 12.39
CA GLU A 717 -12.51 -52.72 13.71
C GLU A 717 -10.97 -52.67 13.70
N ALA A 718 -10.31 -53.52 12.92
CA ALA A 718 -8.86 -53.44 12.74
C ALA A 718 -8.44 -52.08 12.15
N HIS A 719 -9.13 -51.59 11.11
CA HIS A 719 -8.86 -50.27 10.52
C HIS A 719 -9.17 -49.11 11.47
N ARG A 720 -10.24 -49.20 12.27
CA ARG A 720 -10.58 -48.20 13.30
C ARG A 720 -9.48 -48.07 14.34
N ARG A 721 -8.99 -49.20 14.88
CA ARG A 721 -7.87 -49.20 15.83
C ARG A 721 -6.59 -48.58 15.25
N VAL A 722 -6.34 -48.80 13.96
CA VAL A 722 -5.21 -48.18 13.26
C VAL A 722 -5.39 -46.67 13.13
N GLY A 723 -6.59 -46.20 12.75
CA GLY A 723 -6.91 -44.78 12.71
C GLY A 723 -6.66 -44.09 14.06
N TRP A 724 -7.15 -44.70 15.14
CA TRP A 724 -6.96 -44.20 16.51
C TRP A 724 -5.48 -44.15 16.93
N TYR A 725 -4.71 -45.19 16.60
CA TYR A 725 -3.26 -45.22 16.87
C TYR A 725 -2.51 -44.14 16.08
N LEU A 726 -2.77 -44.02 14.78
CA LEU A 726 -2.11 -43.01 13.94
C LEU A 726 -2.47 -41.58 14.38
N ALA A 727 -3.70 -41.37 14.82
CA ALA A 727 -4.16 -40.09 15.35
C ALA A 727 -3.38 -39.69 16.62
N ASN A 728 -3.39 -40.54 17.65
CA ASN A 728 -2.77 -40.20 18.94
C ASN A 728 -1.25 -40.10 18.88
N GLU A 729 -0.59 -40.95 18.09
CA GLU A 729 0.88 -40.97 18.04
C GLU A 729 1.42 -39.97 17.01
N PHE A 730 0.89 -39.96 15.79
CA PHE A 730 1.52 -39.22 14.68
C PHE A 730 0.80 -37.93 14.32
N VAL A 731 -0.54 -37.93 14.30
CA VAL A 731 -1.28 -36.69 13.99
C VAL A 731 -1.10 -35.67 15.11
N ALA A 732 -1.17 -36.11 16.38
CA ALA A 732 -0.92 -35.26 17.53
C ALA A 732 0.50 -34.66 17.54
N ASP A 733 1.52 -35.44 17.18
CA ASP A 733 2.91 -34.95 17.03
C ASP A 733 3.05 -33.89 15.92
N VAL A 734 2.37 -34.10 14.79
CA VAL A 734 2.40 -33.16 13.64
C VAL A 734 1.64 -31.87 13.94
N MET A 735 0.48 -31.99 14.59
CA MET A 735 -0.41 -30.85 14.80
C MET A 735 -0.11 -30.08 16.09
N GLY A 736 0.47 -30.75 17.09
CA GLY A 736 0.64 -30.25 18.44
C GLY A 736 -0.61 -30.42 19.30
N LEU A 737 -0.45 -30.14 20.60
CA LEU A 737 -1.52 -30.17 21.59
C LEU A 737 -1.79 -28.77 22.14
N GLU A 738 -3.02 -28.52 22.56
CA GLU A 738 -3.43 -27.34 23.31
C GLU A 738 -3.96 -27.72 24.70
N GLN A 739 -3.84 -26.78 25.65
CA GLN A 739 -4.41 -26.96 26.99
C GLN A 739 -5.91 -26.69 26.96
N CYS A 740 -6.69 -27.60 27.53
CA CYS A 740 -8.13 -27.42 27.72
C CYS A 740 -8.51 -27.52 29.19
N PRO A 741 -9.49 -26.74 29.67
CA PRO A 741 -9.97 -26.85 31.05
C PRO A 741 -10.78 -28.14 31.21
N ILE A 742 -10.45 -28.93 32.24
CA ILE A 742 -11.19 -30.14 32.61
C ILE A 742 -11.60 -30.09 34.09
N ARG A 743 -12.75 -30.67 34.42
CA ARG A 743 -13.14 -30.88 35.83
C ARG A 743 -12.38 -32.08 36.37
N HIS A 744 -11.52 -31.84 37.36
CA HIS A 744 -10.87 -32.90 38.10
C HIS A 744 -11.91 -33.72 38.88
N VAL A 745 -11.64 -35.01 39.13
CA VAL A 745 -12.53 -35.90 39.90
C VAL A 745 -12.80 -35.39 41.34
N LEU A 746 -11.97 -34.48 41.84
CA LEU A 746 -12.11 -33.81 43.14
C LEU A 746 -12.92 -32.50 43.05
N GLY A 747 -13.61 -32.22 41.94
CA GLY A 747 -14.53 -31.10 41.78
C GLY A 747 -13.92 -29.74 41.41
N HIS A 748 -12.59 -29.61 41.39
CA HIS A 748 -11.91 -28.38 40.95
C HIS A 748 -11.57 -28.41 39.45
N GLN A 749 -11.35 -27.24 38.85
CA GLN A 749 -10.84 -27.14 37.48
C GLN A 749 -9.34 -27.43 37.44
N THR A 750 -8.91 -28.23 36.48
CA THR A 750 -7.50 -28.50 36.18
C THR A 750 -7.26 -28.45 34.67
N ARG A 751 -6.01 -28.66 34.25
CA ARG A 751 -5.59 -28.61 32.84
C ARG A 751 -5.54 -30.02 32.25
N GLY A 752 -6.29 -30.23 31.18
CA GLY A 752 -6.15 -31.35 30.26
C GLY A 752 -5.49 -30.91 28.96
N TYR A 753 -5.41 -31.84 28.00
CA TYR A 753 -4.86 -31.59 26.67
C TYR A 753 -5.78 -32.17 25.60
N GLN A 754 -5.85 -31.47 24.48
CA GLN A 754 -6.56 -31.89 23.27
C GLN A 754 -5.74 -31.51 22.04
N LEU A 755 -6.18 -31.91 20.85
CA LEU A 755 -5.48 -31.56 19.61
C LEU A 755 -5.49 -30.05 19.38
N PHE A 756 -4.39 -29.47 18.91
CA PHE A 756 -4.31 -28.04 18.62
C PHE A 756 -5.37 -27.63 17.58
N HIS A 757 -6.27 -26.71 17.97
CA HIS A 757 -7.43 -26.30 17.19
C HIS A 757 -8.35 -27.46 16.75
N GLU A 758 -8.66 -28.40 17.64
CA GLU A 758 -9.48 -29.58 17.33
C GLU A 758 -10.85 -29.22 16.72
N GLN A 759 -11.56 -28.23 17.29
CA GLN A 759 -12.86 -27.74 16.78
C GLN A 759 -12.78 -27.08 15.40
N GLN A 760 -11.57 -26.67 14.97
CA GLN A 760 -11.30 -26.08 13.66
C GLN A 760 -10.57 -27.09 12.76
N THR A 761 -10.78 -28.38 12.99
CA THR A 761 -10.29 -29.47 12.16
C THR A 761 -11.43 -30.24 11.51
N THR A 762 -11.30 -30.52 10.21
CA THR A 762 -12.23 -31.37 9.45
C THR A 762 -11.58 -32.70 9.10
N ILE A 763 -12.13 -33.82 9.57
CA ILE A 763 -11.78 -35.18 9.16
C ILE A 763 -12.64 -35.56 7.96
N VAL A 764 -12.00 -35.94 6.86
CA VAL A 764 -12.65 -36.38 5.62
C VAL A 764 -12.37 -37.86 5.40
N ALA A 765 -13.41 -38.68 5.53
CA ALA A 765 -13.39 -40.09 5.19
C ALA A 765 -13.50 -40.26 3.67
N LEU A 766 -12.44 -40.76 3.02
CA LEU A 766 -12.47 -41.07 1.59
C LEU A 766 -13.22 -42.38 1.38
N MET A 767 -14.42 -42.26 0.84
CA MET A 767 -15.31 -43.38 0.69
C MET A 767 -14.85 -44.30 -0.45
N ARG A 768 -15.01 -45.63 -0.31
CA ARG A 768 -15.59 -46.35 0.84
C ARG A 768 -14.54 -46.84 1.84
N GLY A 769 -13.34 -47.15 1.38
CA GLY A 769 -12.32 -47.85 2.19
C GLY A 769 -11.75 -47.04 3.35
N GLY A 770 -11.76 -45.70 3.27
CA GLY A 770 -11.22 -44.83 4.31
C GLY A 770 -12.08 -44.68 5.56
N GLU A 771 -13.39 -44.98 5.49
CA GLU A 771 -14.33 -44.66 6.58
C GLU A 771 -14.00 -45.33 7.91
N PRO A 772 -13.75 -46.66 8.01
CA PRO A 772 -13.50 -47.27 9.31
C PRO A 772 -12.25 -46.71 10.00
N MET A 773 -11.24 -46.34 9.21
CA MET A 773 -10.03 -45.70 9.71
C MET A 773 -10.28 -44.25 10.12
N ALA A 774 -11.05 -43.50 9.33
CA ALA A 774 -11.44 -42.12 9.66
C ALA A 774 -12.22 -42.07 10.97
N SER A 775 -13.14 -43.00 11.18
CA SER A 775 -13.88 -43.15 12.44
C SER A 775 -12.94 -43.36 13.62
N GLY A 776 -11.86 -44.12 13.45
CA GLY A 776 -10.79 -44.23 14.45
C GLY A 776 -10.04 -42.93 14.73
N VAL A 777 -9.83 -42.08 13.71
CA VAL A 777 -9.24 -40.74 13.89
C VAL A 777 -10.22 -39.83 14.65
N ASN A 778 -11.52 -39.94 14.39
CA ASN A 778 -12.54 -39.17 15.11
C ASN A 778 -12.73 -39.65 16.55
N ASP A 779 -12.56 -40.94 16.83
CA ASP A 779 -12.52 -41.45 18.21
C ASP A 779 -11.41 -40.81 19.04
N ALA A 780 -10.28 -40.43 18.40
CA ALA A 780 -9.19 -39.72 19.05
C ALA A 780 -9.45 -38.20 19.16
N PHE A 781 -10.15 -37.63 18.17
CA PHE A 781 -10.43 -36.19 18.05
C PHE A 781 -11.95 -35.93 17.91
N PRO A 782 -12.72 -36.10 18.99
CA PRO A 782 -14.18 -36.07 18.95
C PRO A 782 -14.77 -34.69 18.65
N LEU A 783 -14.00 -33.61 18.83
CA LEU A 783 -14.46 -32.24 18.53
C LEU A 783 -14.28 -31.85 17.07
N ALA A 784 -13.52 -32.62 16.30
CA ALA A 784 -13.30 -32.36 14.88
C ALA A 784 -14.57 -32.69 14.05
N MET A 785 -14.84 -31.87 13.04
CA MET A 785 -15.95 -32.12 12.12
C MET A 785 -15.69 -33.37 11.28
N PHE A 786 -16.69 -34.23 11.11
CA PHE A 786 -16.57 -35.47 10.33
C PHE A 786 -17.34 -35.41 9.02
N LEU A 787 -16.66 -35.62 7.88
CA LEU A 787 -17.23 -35.52 6.53
C LEU A 787 -16.97 -36.81 5.74
N HIS A 788 -18.03 -37.39 5.17
CA HIS A 788 -17.91 -38.44 4.16
C HIS A 788 -17.77 -37.84 2.76
N ALA A 789 -16.79 -38.30 1.98
CA ALA A 789 -16.58 -37.84 0.62
C ALA A 789 -16.29 -39.01 -0.33
N SER A 790 -17.14 -39.20 -1.34
CA SER A 790 -16.91 -40.17 -2.43
C SER A 790 -16.14 -39.54 -3.58
N ASP A 791 -16.31 -38.24 -3.79
CA ASP A 791 -15.53 -37.45 -4.73
C ASP A 791 -14.97 -36.18 -4.07
N ALA A 792 -13.93 -35.60 -4.67
CA ALA A 792 -13.34 -34.36 -4.18
C ALA A 792 -14.38 -33.22 -4.16
N ASP A 793 -15.29 -33.20 -5.15
CA ASP A 793 -16.35 -32.21 -5.24
C ASP A 793 -17.33 -32.23 -4.06
N ASP A 794 -17.39 -33.29 -3.25
CA ASP A 794 -18.22 -33.36 -2.04
C ASP A 794 -17.72 -32.40 -0.95
N ILE A 795 -16.45 -32.00 -1.01
CA ILE A 795 -15.91 -30.93 -0.15
C ILE A 795 -16.35 -29.58 -0.72
N LYS A 796 -17.18 -28.86 0.03
CA LYS A 796 -17.70 -27.53 -0.33
C LYS A 796 -17.00 -26.44 0.47
N LEU A 797 -17.09 -25.19 -0.01
CA LEU A 797 -16.44 -24.04 0.64
C LEU A 797 -16.84 -23.88 2.11
N HIS A 798 -18.12 -24.09 2.44
CA HIS A 798 -18.61 -23.95 3.82
C HIS A 798 -18.11 -25.07 4.76
N HIS A 799 -17.67 -26.23 4.24
CA HIS A 799 -16.98 -27.25 5.04
C HIS A 799 -15.56 -26.82 5.45
N LEU A 800 -15.02 -25.76 4.84
CA LEU A 800 -13.66 -25.25 5.09
C LEU A 800 -13.65 -23.86 5.73
N GLN A 801 -14.79 -23.17 5.79
CA GLN A 801 -14.90 -21.85 6.40
C GLN A 801 -14.67 -21.95 7.91
N GLY A 802 -13.73 -21.15 8.43
CA GLY A 802 -13.36 -21.16 9.84
C GLY A 802 -12.48 -22.35 10.27
N GLN A 803 -12.18 -23.28 9.36
CA GLN A 803 -11.33 -24.44 9.60
C GLN A 803 -9.86 -24.10 9.34
N LEU A 804 -8.96 -24.63 10.17
CA LEU A 804 -7.52 -24.46 10.07
C LEU A 804 -6.81 -25.70 9.51
N THR A 805 -7.42 -26.89 9.67
CA THR A 805 -6.84 -28.16 9.24
C THR A 805 -7.87 -29.07 8.58
N VAL A 806 -7.44 -29.82 7.56
CA VAL A 806 -8.19 -30.93 6.94
C VAL A 806 -7.38 -32.21 7.06
N ILE A 807 -7.98 -33.27 7.59
CA ILE A 807 -7.40 -34.61 7.66
C ILE A 807 -8.07 -35.50 6.61
N LEU A 808 -7.36 -35.86 5.54
CA LEU A 808 -7.84 -36.79 4.51
C LEU A 808 -7.46 -38.22 4.91
N VAL A 809 -8.44 -39.10 5.09
CA VAL A 809 -8.20 -40.46 5.58
C VAL A 809 -8.59 -41.50 4.53
N ASP A 810 -7.64 -42.36 4.15
CA ASP A 810 -7.87 -43.48 3.23
C ASP A 810 -7.15 -44.75 3.70
N SER A 811 -7.77 -45.91 3.53
CA SER A 811 -7.18 -47.19 3.92
C SER A 811 -5.89 -47.51 3.15
N VAL A 812 -5.86 -47.26 1.84
CA VAL A 812 -4.79 -47.69 0.94
C VAL A 812 -4.50 -46.61 -0.11
N VAL A 813 -3.30 -46.05 -0.07
CA VAL A 813 -2.79 -45.12 -1.09
C VAL A 813 -1.85 -45.85 -2.03
N ASN A 814 -2.38 -46.27 -3.18
CA ASN A 814 -1.61 -47.00 -4.19
C ASN A 814 -0.87 -46.06 -5.15
N THR A 815 -1.58 -45.43 -6.10
CA THR A 815 -0.96 -44.47 -7.05
C THR A 815 -0.91 -43.03 -6.53
N GLY A 816 -1.64 -42.74 -5.45
CA GLY A 816 -1.81 -41.39 -4.90
C GLY A 816 -2.70 -40.45 -5.73
N LYS A 817 -3.23 -40.86 -6.89
CA LYS A 817 -4.06 -40.01 -7.75
C LYS A 817 -5.30 -39.46 -7.04
N THR A 818 -5.97 -40.29 -6.24
CA THR A 818 -7.15 -39.87 -5.45
C THR A 818 -6.77 -38.76 -4.47
N ILE A 819 -5.75 -38.98 -3.65
CA ILE A 819 -5.24 -37.96 -2.71
C ILE A 819 -4.87 -36.67 -3.44
N VAL A 820 -4.15 -36.75 -4.57
CA VAL A 820 -3.81 -35.57 -5.38
C VAL A 820 -5.05 -34.80 -5.83
N LYS A 821 -6.10 -35.51 -6.29
CA LYS A 821 -7.36 -34.89 -6.71
C LYS A 821 -8.01 -34.13 -5.54
N PHE A 822 -8.10 -34.76 -4.37
CA PHE A 822 -8.65 -34.14 -3.17
C PHE A 822 -7.83 -32.95 -2.69
N VAL A 823 -6.50 -33.06 -2.63
CA VAL A 823 -5.60 -31.97 -2.24
C VAL A 823 -5.75 -30.78 -3.19
N GLN A 824 -5.75 -31.00 -4.50
CA GLN A 824 -5.91 -29.93 -5.49
C GLN A 824 -7.26 -29.23 -5.36
N HIS A 825 -8.32 -29.99 -5.09
CA HIS A 825 -9.65 -29.44 -4.87
C HIS A 825 -9.73 -28.60 -3.59
N VAL A 826 -9.24 -29.13 -2.46
CA VAL A 826 -9.16 -28.38 -1.19
C VAL A 826 -8.33 -27.12 -1.36
N ARG A 827 -7.18 -27.18 -2.05
CA ARG A 827 -6.32 -26.02 -2.33
C ARG A 827 -7.00 -24.98 -3.22
N LYS A 828 -7.88 -25.40 -4.11
CA LYS A 828 -8.68 -24.50 -4.96
C LYS A 828 -9.74 -23.75 -4.15
N LEU A 829 -10.28 -24.37 -3.10
CA LEU A 829 -11.26 -23.76 -2.20
C LEU A 829 -10.61 -22.95 -1.08
N HIS A 830 -9.47 -23.41 -0.56
CA HIS A 830 -8.74 -22.78 0.53
C HIS A 830 -7.22 -22.93 0.35
N ALA A 831 -6.57 -21.86 -0.12
CA ALA A 831 -5.18 -21.91 -0.59
C ALA A 831 -4.17 -22.36 0.48
N THR A 832 -4.38 -21.97 1.75
CA THR A 832 -3.37 -22.08 2.82
C THR A 832 -3.70 -23.06 3.96
N ILE A 833 -4.86 -23.76 3.92
CA ILE A 833 -5.31 -24.64 5.01
C ILE A 833 -4.29 -25.77 5.25
N ARG A 834 -4.04 -26.20 6.49
CA ARG A 834 -3.17 -27.35 6.71
C ARG A 834 -3.87 -28.62 6.22
N ILE A 835 -3.16 -29.50 5.52
CA ILE A 835 -3.72 -30.78 5.08
C ILE A 835 -2.86 -31.91 5.66
N VAL A 836 -3.49 -32.89 6.29
CA VAL A 836 -2.83 -34.10 6.80
C VAL A 836 -3.47 -35.30 6.10
N VAL A 837 -2.67 -36.16 5.49
CA VAL A 837 -3.16 -37.40 4.87
C VAL A 837 -2.82 -38.56 5.79
N VAL A 838 -3.81 -39.34 6.19
CA VAL A 838 -3.64 -40.52 7.04
C VAL A 838 -3.99 -41.76 6.25
N ALA A 839 -3.09 -42.74 6.24
CA ALA A 839 -3.32 -43.99 5.55
C ALA A 839 -2.81 -45.24 6.26
N GLY A 840 -3.50 -46.37 6.04
CA GLY A 840 -3.03 -47.67 6.51
C GLY A 840 -1.82 -48.16 5.73
N VAL A 841 -1.91 -48.11 4.40
CA VAL A 841 -0.82 -48.57 3.53
C VAL A 841 -0.54 -47.52 2.47
N VAL A 842 0.72 -47.16 2.29
CA VAL A 842 1.19 -46.30 1.19
C VAL A 842 2.20 -47.08 0.35
N GLN A 843 2.04 -47.05 -0.97
CA GLN A 843 2.96 -47.74 -1.87
C GLN A 843 4.26 -46.93 -2.08
N ALA A 844 5.43 -47.53 -1.90
CA ALA A 844 6.70 -46.81 -1.83
C ALA A 844 7.06 -46.03 -3.12
N GLN A 845 6.77 -46.58 -4.31
CA GLN A 845 7.05 -45.90 -5.59
C GLN A 845 6.18 -44.66 -5.83
N CYS A 846 5.03 -44.51 -5.16
CA CYS A 846 4.24 -43.29 -5.23
C CYS A 846 4.97 -42.09 -4.59
N LEU A 847 5.93 -42.38 -3.70
CA LEU A 847 6.83 -41.43 -3.06
C LEU A 847 8.11 -41.24 -3.90
N SER A 848 8.67 -42.30 -4.49
CA SER A 848 9.95 -42.26 -5.24
C SER A 848 9.86 -41.81 -6.71
N GLY A 849 8.99 -40.84 -7.04
CA GLY A 849 8.86 -40.26 -8.39
C GLY A 849 7.43 -40.14 -8.95
N GLY A 850 6.42 -40.51 -8.16
CA GLY A 850 5.00 -40.42 -8.54
C GLY A 850 4.42 -39.00 -8.52
N SER A 851 3.22 -38.84 -9.11
CA SER A 851 2.45 -37.58 -9.11
C SER A 851 2.11 -37.07 -7.72
N LEU A 852 2.04 -37.98 -6.74
CA LEU A 852 1.82 -37.66 -5.34
C LEU A 852 3.01 -36.87 -4.78
N ASN A 853 4.26 -37.35 -4.92
CA ASN A 853 5.44 -36.61 -4.48
C ASN A 853 5.57 -35.23 -5.17
N GLN A 854 5.28 -35.14 -6.48
CA GLN A 854 5.28 -33.86 -7.18
C GLN A 854 4.20 -32.88 -6.70
N THR A 855 3.04 -33.39 -6.28
CA THR A 855 1.96 -32.58 -5.72
C THR A 855 2.27 -32.18 -4.27
N LEU A 856 2.85 -33.10 -3.51
CA LEU A 856 3.30 -32.91 -2.14
C LEU A 856 4.40 -31.84 -2.06
N ALA A 857 5.39 -31.88 -2.96
CA ALA A 857 6.46 -30.90 -3.06
C ALA A 857 5.99 -29.50 -3.52
N ARG A 858 4.78 -29.37 -4.05
CA ARG A 858 4.21 -28.10 -4.56
C ARG A 858 3.27 -27.41 -3.59
N HIS A 859 2.88 -28.07 -2.49
CA HIS A 859 1.87 -27.56 -1.58
C HIS A 859 2.41 -27.52 -0.15
N ALA A 860 2.64 -26.31 0.38
CA ALA A 860 3.04 -26.09 1.76
C ALA A 860 2.01 -26.67 2.76
N LYS A 861 2.46 -27.09 3.95
CA LYS A 861 1.63 -27.64 5.05
C LYS A 861 0.82 -28.88 4.66
N LEU A 862 1.45 -29.82 3.95
CA LEU A 862 0.85 -31.11 3.59
C LEU A 862 1.69 -32.24 4.18
N HIS A 863 1.14 -32.98 5.14
CA HIS A 863 1.81 -34.10 5.82
C HIS A 863 1.21 -35.43 5.36
N LEU A 864 2.04 -36.48 5.27
CA LEU A 864 1.59 -37.83 4.95
C LEU A 864 1.97 -38.77 6.10
N ILE A 865 0.97 -39.36 6.74
CA ILE A 865 1.11 -40.30 7.84
C ILE A 865 0.67 -41.67 7.35
N ALA A 866 1.52 -42.68 7.51
CA ALA A 866 1.24 -44.03 7.08
C ALA A 866 1.55 -45.05 8.18
N LEU A 867 0.67 -46.04 8.39
CA LEU A 867 1.01 -47.18 9.25
C LEU A 867 2.15 -47.99 8.63
N ARG A 868 2.11 -48.21 7.32
CA ARG A 868 3.13 -48.98 6.61
C ARG A 868 3.42 -48.48 5.19
N LEU A 869 4.69 -48.59 4.79
CA LEU A 869 5.12 -48.54 3.39
C LEU A 869 5.09 -49.95 2.76
N SER A 870 4.76 -50.03 1.48
CA SER A 870 4.73 -51.29 0.74
C SER A 870 5.46 -51.17 -0.59
N ASP A 871 6.42 -52.06 -0.84
CA ASP A 871 7.11 -52.14 -2.13
C ASP A 871 6.23 -52.79 -3.22
N THR A 872 5.28 -53.62 -2.80
CA THR A 872 4.32 -54.28 -3.67
C THR A 872 3.26 -53.30 -4.16
N LYS A 873 3.20 -53.11 -5.49
CA LYS A 873 2.13 -52.38 -6.16
C LYS A 873 1.02 -53.37 -6.52
N PHE A 874 -0.06 -53.35 -5.76
CA PHE A 874 -1.21 -54.24 -5.97
C PHE A 874 -2.49 -53.42 -5.93
N THR A 875 -3.30 -53.50 -6.99
CA THR A 875 -4.66 -52.97 -7.01
C THR A 875 -5.59 -54.15 -6.84
N GLY A 876 -6.23 -54.27 -5.67
CA GLY A 876 -7.18 -55.33 -5.43
C GLY A 876 -8.38 -55.24 -6.37
N SER A 877 -8.90 -56.39 -6.77
CA SER A 877 -10.18 -56.53 -7.45
C SER A 877 -10.97 -57.69 -6.82
N GLY A 878 -12.29 -57.57 -6.77
CA GLY A 878 -13.18 -58.58 -6.19
C GLY A 878 -12.86 -58.92 -4.73
N THR A 879 -12.40 -60.14 -4.47
CA THR A 879 -12.07 -60.69 -3.13
C THR A 879 -10.82 -60.07 -2.50
N THR A 880 -10.00 -59.36 -3.27
CA THR A 880 -8.74 -58.77 -2.80
C THR A 880 -8.81 -57.25 -2.63
N ASP A 881 -9.93 -56.62 -3.01
CA ASP A 881 -10.16 -55.19 -2.78
C ASP A 881 -10.45 -54.90 -1.30
N THR A 882 -9.80 -53.86 -0.76
CA THR A 882 -9.93 -53.52 0.67
C THR A 882 -11.33 -53.01 0.99
N GLY A 883 -11.94 -52.20 0.12
CA GLY A 883 -13.32 -51.75 0.30
C GLY A 883 -14.30 -52.93 0.32
N ASN A 884 -14.16 -53.86 -0.63
CA ASN A 884 -15.02 -55.03 -0.71
C ASN A 884 -14.88 -55.95 0.51
N ARG A 885 -13.67 -56.16 1.02
CA ARG A 885 -13.44 -56.95 2.24
C ARG A 885 -13.98 -56.27 3.49
N LEU A 886 -13.91 -54.94 3.59
CA LEU A 886 -14.42 -54.17 4.73
C LEU A 886 -15.95 -54.29 4.85
N PHE A 887 -16.66 -54.36 3.72
CA PHE A 887 -18.12 -54.35 3.70
C PHE A 887 -18.76 -55.66 3.20
N SER A 888 -17.96 -56.72 3.06
CA SER A 888 -18.41 -58.03 2.57
C SER A 888 -19.10 -57.98 1.18
N THR A 889 -18.64 -57.07 0.32
CA THR A 889 -19.18 -56.86 -1.04
C THR A 889 -18.30 -57.49 -2.12
N THR A 890 -17.59 -58.57 -1.81
CA THR A 890 -16.62 -59.22 -2.72
C THR A 890 -17.21 -59.79 -4.00
N HIS A 891 -18.54 -59.91 -4.09
CA HIS A 891 -19.29 -60.34 -5.28
C HIS A 891 -19.76 -59.17 -6.16
N LEU A 892 -19.65 -57.93 -5.68
CA LEU A 892 -19.96 -56.74 -6.46
C LEU A 892 -18.68 -56.35 -7.23
N SER A 893 -18.75 -56.49 -8.57
CA SER A 893 -17.68 -56.12 -9.51
C SER A 893 -17.47 -54.61 -9.56
#